data_AF-A0A3M7N9M1-F1
#
_entry.id   AF-A0A3M7N9M1-F1
#
_cell.length_a   1.000
_cell.length_b   1.000
_cell.length_c   1.000
_cell.angle_alpha   90.00
_cell.angle_beta   90.00
_cell.angle_gamma   90.00
#
_symmetry.space_group_name_H-M   'P 1'
#
loop_
_entity.id
_entity.type
_entity.pdbx_description
1 polymer ?
#
loop_
_entity_poly.entity_id
_entity_poly.type
_entity_poly.pdbx_seq_one_letter_code
_entity_poly.pdbx_strand_id
1 'polypeptide(L)'
;MQARRPPIPPSARQRVPGGQWCWRQAYLSQEAQTAFARSTMRPIELLQSILQAIVRGAMTLLRPITSRLGSLPGSLLPCTDSSNTFFPGHRSLASLATEVDQVFRYPCSIRRMLTMSAQLKRQYQEKLQHSDTCMLPSFCHSLPSGQETGQFLTLDVGGSTFRIALMELAGRARQAGGMVIHHLTAHTIDESVRRLQGTQFFDWMAARIKDVVEATGSVHHDREWAAIPLGLTWSFPLEQTSHQSGRMQGMGKGFKVAEGTLGMDMADLLESACARRGLAVAVEAVINDGAATLLSQAYLDASTSVGLILGTGTNAAVFLPTAAMGPSKFASRDPAWLSRARRVIVNTEMSMFGKGVLPRTRWDEILNKTHSLPDFQPLEYMTTGRYLGELLRLIILDAVETCHLFGGILPLSLAEPYSLDTAILARLEEDHSTDLAASTALIASSFGLKMKPELHEIAFLRMAAQSISHRAAAYLATAMHALWALQRDTAIKPHTAEGTPKTCIACNGSVILKYPGFKDRCESYICSMIEESWPLGTGLPVEKVVLQPTYEAALFGAAVAHCRKVICIGRNYAEHISELSSARPSQPFWFLKPTSSLVLPPSSSVSASPPPKITVPRGVEAAHEIELGLIIGPVQASSSASSSPRQKYRNLNLASLDAALPLIGGYVMGIDVTARNVQWEAKRKGLPWSISKGFDTFLPISRFIPKQRIPNPHDATLWLAVNGEVRQRDSTALFLFDIPRMLSDISKVMTLEEGDIVLTGTPKGVGPLLGGDVVQAGVEVAGEEVPEGRIDVVVEDDTAEGGFVYRET
;
A
#
# COMPACT_ATOMS: atom_id res chain seq x y z
N MET A 1 49.37 47.52 0.16
CA MET A 1 48.38 46.81 -0.66
C MET A 1 47.96 45.53 0.06
N GLN A 2 46.64 45.40 0.28
CA GLN A 2 45.83 44.18 0.44
C GLN A 2 46.22 43.20 1.58
N ALA A 3 45.62 43.31 2.78
CA ALA A 3 44.28 42.83 3.20
C ALA A 3 44.20 41.29 3.33
N ARG A 4 44.61 40.75 4.51
CA ARG A 4 43.77 40.27 5.64
C ARG A 4 42.86 39.06 5.32
N ARG A 5 43.27 37.90 5.87
CA ARG A 5 42.43 36.70 6.08
C ARG A 5 41.37 36.95 7.17
N PRO A 6 40.16 36.36 7.07
CA PRO A 6 39.28 36.11 8.21
C PRO A 6 39.34 34.62 8.68
N PRO A 7 38.79 34.30 9.86
CA PRO A 7 39.34 33.29 10.78
C PRO A 7 38.69 31.91 10.71
N ILE A 8 39.40 30.91 11.24
CA ILE A 8 38.90 29.57 11.58
C ILE A 8 38.36 29.59 13.02
N PRO A 9 37.13 29.10 13.30
CA PRO A 9 36.70 28.70 14.64
C PRO A 9 36.82 27.17 14.87
N PRO A 10 36.83 26.72 16.14
CA PRO A 10 37.66 25.61 16.60
C PRO A 10 36.98 24.23 16.60
N SER A 11 37.82 23.20 16.53
CA SER A 11 37.49 21.79 16.75
C SER A 11 37.24 21.43 18.22
N ALA A 12 36.30 20.53 18.50
CA ALA A 12 36.36 19.53 19.58
C ALA A 12 35.38 18.39 19.25
N ARG A 13 35.81 17.23 18.73
CA ARG A 13 36.37 16.06 19.44
C ARG A 13 35.54 15.60 20.64
N GLN A 14 34.85 14.46 20.48
CA GLN A 14 34.73 13.46 21.54
C GLN A 14 35.16 12.09 21.03
N ARG A 15 35.93 11.40 21.88
CA ARG A 15 36.51 10.06 21.70
C ARG A 15 35.41 9.00 21.77
N VAL A 16 35.50 7.99 20.90
CA VAL A 16 35.00 6.64 21.20
C VAL A 16 36.22 5.71 21.25
N PRO A 17 36.46 4.98 22.35
CA PRO A 17 37.52 3.98 22.42
C PRO A 17 37.04 2.62 21.89
N GLY A 18 37.80 2.04 20.95
CA GLY A 18 37.87 0.60 20.72
C GLY A 18 37.03 0.04 19.56
N GLY A 19 37.69 -0.41 18.49
CA GLY A 19 37.22 -1.51 17.63
C GLY A 19 36.69 -1.13 16.24
N GLN A 20 37.59 -1.19 15.25
CA GLN A 20 37.38 -1.34 13.80
C GLN A 20 36.45 -0.35 13.05
N TRP A 21 37.07 0.40 12.14
CA TRP A 21 36.43 1.11 11.05
C TRP A 21 35.80 0.12 10.07
N CYS A 22 34.47 0.13 9.95
CA CYS A 22 33.78 -0.46 8.80
C CYS A 22 33.39 0.67 7.84
N TRP A 23 33.80 0.53 6.58
CA TRP A 23 33.61 1.52 5.53
C TRP A 23 32.11 1.73 5.24
N ARG A 24 31.62 2.95 5.48
CA ARG A 24 30.43 3.48 4.80
C ARG A 24 30.77 3.71 3.33
N GLN A 25 30.39 2.80 2.44
CA GLN A 25 30.10 3.12 1.05
C GLN A 25 28.91 2.28 0.57
N ALA A 26 27.77 2.96 0.50
CA ALA A 26 26.56 2.52 -0.18
C ALA A 26 26.59 3.01 -1.64
N TYR A 27 26.05 2.16 -2.51
CA TYR A 27 25.34 2.48 -3.76
C TYR A 27 25.78 3.75 -4.52
N LEU A 28 26.66 3.55 -5.50
CA LEU A 28 26.63 4.28 -6.77
C LEU A 28 26.27 3.26 -7.85
N SER A 29 25.33 3.59 -8.74
CA SER A 29 25.13 2.82 -9.96
C SER A 29 26.42 2.82 -10.78
N GLN A 30 26.84 1.66 -11.28
CA GLN A 30 28.09 1.51 -12.01
C GLN A 30 28.12 2.33 -13.32
N GLU A 31 26.96 2.76 -13.84
CA GLU A 31 26.86 3.73 -14.93
C GLU A 31 27.47 5.10 -14.57
N ALA A 32 27.32 5.57 -13.34
CA ALA A 32 27.91 6.84 -12.88
C ALA A 32 29.44 6.76 -12.74
N GLN A 33 29.97 5.59 -12.38
CA GLN A 33 31.41 5.35 -12.31
C GLN A 33 32.03 5.20 -13.71
N THR A 34 31.31 4.58 -14.65
CA THR A 34 31.73 4.49 -16.06
C THR A 34 31.67 5.83 -16.78
N ALA A 35 30.70 6.71 -16.45
CA ALA A 35 30.61 8.06 -16.99
C ALA A 35 31.75 8.97 -16.51
N PHE A 36 32.19 8.82 -15.25
CA PHE A 36 33.32 9.56 -14.68
C PHE A 36 34.68 9.06 -15.23
N ALA A 37 34.81 7.76 -15.51
CA ALA A 37 35.99 7.20 -16.17
C ALA A 37 36.09 7.60 -17.65
N ARG A 38 34.96 7.81 -18.34
CA ARG A 38 34.91 8.26 -19.73
C ARG A 38 35.21 9.76 -19.92
N SER A 39 35.07 10.58 -18.88
CA SER A 39 35.37 12.02 -18.97
C SER A 39 36.84 12.36 -18.73
N THR A 40 37.70 11.37 -18.46
CA THR A 40 39.11 11.58 -18.08
C THR A 40 40.15 10.76 -18.88
N MET A 41 39.75 9.90 -19.82
CA MET A 41 40.68 9.10 -20.63
C MET A 41 41.14 9.80 -21.91
N ARG A 42 42.44 9.68 -22.23
CA ARG A 42 43.03 10.25 -23.45
C ARG A 42 42.72 9.35 -24.66
N PRO A 43 42.60 9.91 -25.89
CA PRO A 43 42.11 9.18 -27.09
C PRO A 43 42.85 7.89 -27.45
N ILE A 44 44.12 7.74 -27.04
CA ILE A 44 44.97 6.59 -27.35
C ILE A 44 44.59 5.35 -26.52
N GLU A 45 44.14 5.53 -25.27
CA GLU A 45 43.74 4.44 -24.38
C GLU A 45 42.39 3.84 -24.78
N LEU A 46 41.50 4.66 -25.34
CA LEU A 46 40.21 4.22 -25.90
C LEU A 46 40.43 3.30 -27.12
N LEU A 47 41.33 3.67 -28.03
CA LEU A 47 41.71 2.87 -29.21
C LEU A 47 42.36 1.53 -28.83
N GLN A 48 43.22 1.50 -27.81
CA GLN A 48 43.81 0.25 -27.31
C GLN A 48 42.77 -0.66 -26.65
N SER A 49 41.82 -0.11 -25.90
CA SER A 49 40.74 -0.91 -25.26
C SER A 49 39.78 -1.51 -26.29
N ILE A 50 39.48 -0.77 -27.37
CA ILE A 50 38.63 -1.23 -28.48
C ILE A 50 39.35 -2.31 -29.29
N LEU A 51 40.65 -2.14 -29.59
CA LEU A 51 41.44 -3.19 -30.25
C LEU A 51 41.55 -4.46 -29.41
N GLN A 52 41.74 -4.34 -28.10
CA GLN A 52 41.78 -5.51 -27.20
C GLN A 52 40.42 -6.20 -27.08
N ALA A 53 39.31 -5.47 -27.14
CA ALA A 53 37.96 -6.04 -27.14
C ALA A 53 37.65 -6.76 -28.46
N ILE A 54 38.09 -6.23 -29.60
CA ILE A 54 37.95 -6.87 -30.92
C ILE A 54 38.80 -8.13 -31.01
N VAL A 55 40.05 -8.11 -30.51
CA VAL A 55 40.93 -9.30 -30.48
C VAL A 55 40.37 -10.38 -29.54
N ARG A 56 39.77 -10.00 -28.40
CA ARG A 56 39.07 -10.95 -27.51
C ARG A 56 37.81 -11.52 -28.17
N GLY A 57 37.01 -10.71 -28.85
CA GLY A 57 35.82 -11.15 -29.58
C GLY A 57 36.13 -12.08 -30.76
N ALA A 58 37.24 -11.84 -31.46
CA ALA A 58 37.69 -12.69 -32.57
C ALA A 58 38.27 -14.04 -32.09
N MET A 59 38.91 -14.11 -30.91
CA MET A 59 39.43 -15.37 -30.36
C MET A 59 38.36 -16.30 -29.79
N THR A 60 37.15 -15.81 -29.47
CA THR A 60 36.04 -16.65 -29.01
C THR A 60 35.27 -17.31 -30.15
N LEU A 61 35.47 -16.86 -31.40
CA LEU A 61 34.79 -17.37 -32.60
C LEU A 61 35.62 -18.40 -33.40
N LEU A 62 36.82 -18.76 -32.94
CA LEU A 62 37.69 -19.76 -33.58
C LEU A 62 38.17 -20.82 -32.57
N ARG A 63 37.27 -21.71 -32.15
CA ARG A 63 37.58 -23.09 -31.73
C ARG A 63 36.42 -23.98 -32.19
N PRO A 64 36.64 -24.81 -33.22
CA PRO A 64 37.13 -26.16 -32.96
C PRO A 64 38.28 -26.54 -33.91
N ILE A 65 38.86 -27.73 -33.69
CA ILE A 65 39.96 -28.36 -34.45
C ILE A 65 41.35 -28.01 -33.89
N THR A 66 41.79 -28.81 -32.90
CA THR A 66 43.14 -29.41 -32.82
C THR A 66 43.31 -30.10 -31.46
N SER A 67 43.28 -31.44 -31.46
CA SER A 67 44.14 -32.30 -30.61
C SER A 67 43.76 -33.78 -30.81
N ARG A 68 44.15 -34.33 -31.95
CA ARG A 68 44.62 -35.72 -32.03
C ARG A 68 46.14 -35.66 -32.21
N LEU A 69 46.84 -36.55 -31.51
CA LEU A 69 48.26 -36.96 -31.58
C LEU A 69 49.13 -36.58 -30.36
N GLY A 70 49.60 -37.61 -29.63
CA GLY A 70 51.00 -37.71 -29.21
C GLY A 70 51.36 -37.82 -27.71
N SER A 71 51.38 -39.06 -27.17
CA SER A 71 52.41 -39.71 -26.28
C SER A 71 52.95 -39.03 -24.99
N LEU A 72 52.73 -39.55 -23.74
CA LEU A 72 53.37 -40.66 -22.94
C LEU A 72 54.36 -40.13 -21.86
N PRO A 73 54.79 -40.89 -20.81
CA PRO A 73 54.04 -41.57 -19.72
C PRO A 73 54.59 -41.27 -18.28
N GLY A 74 53.89 -41.67 -17.21
CA GLY A 74 54.44 -41.62 -15.84
C GLY A 74 53.56 -42.16 -14.70
N SER A 75 53.84 -43.42 -14.32
CA SER A 75 53.59 -44.15 -13.05
C SER A 75 52.16 -44.40 -12.52
N LEU A 76 51.89 -45.71 -12.42
CA LEU A 76 50.74 -46.46 -11.92
C LEU A 76 50.63 -46.48 -10.38
N LEU A 77 49.40 -46.60 -9.86
CA LEU A 77 48.90 -47.74 -9.07
C LEU A 77 47.35 -47.63 -8.90
N PRO A 78 46.61 -48.74 -8.73
CA PRO A 78 45.31 -48.93 -9.37
C PRO A 78 44.13 -48.80 -8.40
N CYS A 79 42.97 -48.39 -8.93
CA CYS A 79 41.70 -48.84 -8.37
C CYS A 79 40.75 -49.14 -9.53
N THR A 80 40.26 -50.37 -9.51
CA THR A 80 39.36 -51.00 -10.47
C THR A 80 38.08 -50.19 -10.64
N ASP A 81 37.70 -49.88 -11.88
CA ASP A 81 36.31 -50.03 -12.28
C ASP A 81 36.17 -50.20 -13.79
N SER A 82 35.31 -51.16 -14.13
CA SER A 82 34.99 -51.65 -15.46
C SER A 82 34.52 -50.55 -16.40
N SER A 83 35.22 -50.42 -17.52
CA SER A 83 34.83 -49.64 -18.68
C SER A 83 33.57 -50.24 -19.32
N ASN A 84 32.41 -49.63 -19.07
CA ASN A 84 31.33 -49.61 -20.04
C ASN A 84 31.47 -48.33 -20.85
N THR A 85 31.93 -48.48 -22.09
CA THR A 85 31.86 -47.46 -23.13
C THR A 85 30.40 -47.11 -23.40
N PHE A 86 29.88 -46.08 -22.73
CA PHE A 86 28.61 -45.46 -23.10
C PHE A 86 28.84 -44.55 -24.32
N PHE A 87 28.36 -44.98 -25.48
CA PHE A 87 27.83 -44.03 -26.45
C PHE A 87 26.76 -43.20 -25.73
N PRO A 88 26.71 -41.85 -25.87
CA PRO A 88 25.65 -41.09 -25.22
C PRO A 88 24.33 -41.47 -25.90
N GLY A 89 23.60 -42.41 -25.28
CA GLY A 89 22.29 -42.82 -25.74
C GLY A 89 21.39 -41.60 -25.77
N HIS A 90 20.76 -41.33 -26.92
CA HIS A 90 19.79 -40.25 -27.04
C HIS A 90 18.74 -40.37 -25.94
N ARG A 91 18.64 -39.32 -25.12
CA ARG A 91 17.62 -39.23 -24.07
C ARG A 91 16.27 -39.07 -24.75
N SER A 92 15.29 -39.89 -24.40
CA SER A 92 13.93 -39.73 -24.94
C SER A 92 13.23 -38.54 -24.31
N LEU A 93 12.33 -37.89 -25.06
CA LEU A 93 11.50 -36.80 -24.54
C LEU A 93 10.66 -37.26 -23.34
N ALA A 94 10.21 -38.52 -23.33
CA ALA A 94 9.51 -39.13 -22.20
C ALA A 94 10.37 -39.24 -20.93
N SER A 95 11.66 -39.58 -21.06
CA SER A 95 12.58 -39.63 -19.91
C SER A 95 12.85 -38.23 -19.34
N LEU A 96 12.98 -37.21 -20.21
CA LEU A 96 13.08 -35.82 -19.77
C LEU A 96 11.78 -35.35 -19.12
N ALA A 97 10.62 -35.73 -19.67
CA ALA A 97 9.30 -35.44 -19.11
C ALA A 97 9.19 -35.91 -17.66
N THR A 98 9.54 -37.18 -17.40
CA THR A 98 9.51 -37.76 -16.05
C THR A 98 10.47 -37.05 -15.10
N GLU A 99 11.66 -36.67 -15.57
CA GLU A 99 12.60 -35.94 -14.72
C GLU A 99 12.08 -34.54 -14.36
N VAL A 100 11.59 -33.77 -15.35
CA VAL A 100 10.98 -32.46 -15.13
C VAL A 100 9.85 -32.58 -14.11
N ASP A 101 8.93 -33.53 -14.32
CA ASP A 101 7.82 -33.72 -13.40
C ASP A 101 8.30 -34.04 -11.97
N GLN A 102 9.23 -34.99 -11.86
CA GLN A 102 9.77 -35.42 -10.58
C GLN A 102 10.45 -34.27 -9.84
N VAL A 103 11.37 -33.53 -10.47
CA VAL A 103 12.14 -32.50 -9.75
C VAL A 103 11.29 -31.27 -9.40
N PHE A 104 10.27 -30.95 -10.20
CA PHE A 104 9.34 -29.86 -9.90
C PHE A 104 8.26 -30.24 -8.88
N ARG A 105 7.74 -31.49 -8.90
CA ARG A 105 6.67 -31.93 -7.98
C ARG A 105 7.17 -32.53 -6.67
N TYR A 106 8.38 -33.08 -6.62
CA TYR A 106 8.98 -33.63 -5.40
C TYR A 106 8.87 -32.71 -4.16
N PRO A 107 9.13 -31.39 -4.26
CA PRO A 107 9.03 -30.50 -3.10
C PRO A 107 7.58 -30.15 -2.70
N CYS A 108 6.58 -30.46 -3.53
CA CYS A 108 5.19 -30.03 -3.37
C CYS A 108 4.32 -30.95 -2.50
N SER A 109 4.92 -31.90 -1.76
CA SER A 109 4.17 -32.67 -0.76
C SER A 109 3.92 -31.83 0.48
N ILE A 110 2.73 -31.95 1.09
CA ILE A 110 2.30 -31.15 2.24
C ILE A 110 3.34 -31.17 3.37
N ARG A 111 3.90 -32.34 3.70
CA ARG A 111 4.93 -32.49 4.73
C ARG A 111 6.22 -31.69 4.43
N ARG A 112 6.67 -31.67 3.17
CA ARG A 112 7.85 -30.90 2.75
C ARG A 112 7.54 -29.41 2.74
N MET A 113 6.37 -29.04 2.25
CA MET A 113 5.88 -27.66 2.27
C MET A 113 5.79 -27.13 3.71
N LEU A 114 5.29 -27.92 4.66
CA LEU A 114 5.28 -27.53 6.09
C LEU A 114 6.69 -27.32 6.65
N THR A 115 7.64 -28.17 6.25
CA THR A 115 9.05 -28.02 6.64
C THR A 115 9.65 -26.72 6.10
N MET A 116 9.43 -26.43 4.81
CA MET A 116 9.87 -25.18 4.18
C MET A 116 9.16 -23.97 4.81
N SER A 117 7.87 -24.09 5.12
CA SER A 117 7.07 -23.04 5.74
C SER A 117 7.58 -22.66 7.12
N ALA A 118 7.96 -23.65 7.96
CA ALA A 118 8.57 -23.40 9.25
C ALA A 118 9.92 -22.66 9.12
N GLN A 119 10.72 -22.97 8.09
CA GLN A 119 11.98 -22.28 7.82
C GLN A 119 11.75 -20.85 7.30
N LEU A 120 10.79 -20.62 6.39
CA LEU A 120 10.40 -19.29 5.93
C LEU A 120 9.87 -18.43 7.09
N LYS A 121 9.04 -19.01 7.98
CA LYS A 121 8.57 -18.32 9.18
C LYS A 121 9.72 -17.84 10.06
N ARG A 122 10.80 -18.62 10.21
CA ARG A 122 12.01 -18.18 10.93
C ARG A 122 12.71 -17.02 10.23
N GLN A 123 12.86 -17.08 8.89
CA GLN A 123 13.42 -15.96 8.13
C GLN A 123 12.58 -14.69 8.31
N TYR A 124 11.25 -14.81 8.32
CA TYR A 124 10.34 -13.70 8.59
C TYR A 124 10.53 -13.11 9.99
N GLN A 125 10.59 -13.96 11.02
CA GLN A 125 10.81 -13.54 12.41
C GLN A 125 12.13 -12.79 12.58
N GLU A 126 13.22 -13.32 12.01
CA GLU A 126 14.54 -12.67 12.06
C GLU A 126 14.50 -11.28 11.41
N LYS A 127 13.90 -11.16 10.22
CA LYS A 127 13.81 -9.87 9.50
C LYS A 127 12.84 -8.87 10.14
N LEU A 128 11.82 -9.34 10.86
CA LEU A 128 10.95 -8.47 11.68
C LEU A 128 11.72 -7.80 12.82
N GLN A 129 12.80 -8.41 13.31
CA GLN A 129 13.59 -7.80 14.37
C GLN A 129 14.37 -6.59 13.85
N HIS A 130 15.21 -6.75 12.82
CA HIS A 130 16.27 -5.75 12.54
C HIS A 130 16.46 -5.41 11.05
N SER A 131 15.59 -5.85 10.13
CA SER A 131 15.78 -5.58 8.70
C SER A 131 15.34 -4.17 8.29
N ASP A 132 16.17 -3.45 7.54
CA ASP A 132 15.79 -2.13 7.00
C ASP A 132 15.29 -2.21 5.54
N THR A 133 15.29 -3.40 4.94
CA THR A 133 14.94 -3.59 3.51
C THR A 133 13.70 -4.45 3.28
N CYS A 134 13.19 -5.14 4.30
CA CYS A 134 12.01 -5.99 4.21
C CYS A 134 11.31 -6.08 5.57
N MET A 135 10.09 -6.61 5.60
CA MET A 135 9.23 -6.59 6.81
C MET A 135 9.06 -5.17 7.36
N LEU A 136 8.83 -4.20 6.48
CA LEU A 136 8.78 -2.78 6.78
C LEU A 136 7.40 -2.42 7.32
N PRO A 137 7.27 -2.05 8.61
CA PRO A 137 5.98 -1.58 9.12
C PRO A 137 5.57 -0.31 8.37
N SER A 138 4.30 -0.18 8.00
CA SER A 138 3.73 1.07 7.49
C SER A 138 3.27 1.97 8.64
N PHE A 139 2.61 3.08 8.36
CA PHE A 139 1.95 3.91 9.40
C PHE A 139 0.48 3.54 9.64
N CYS A 140 -0.04 2.55 8.92
CA CYS A 140 -1.40 2.06 9.04
C CYS A 140 -1.49 1.03 10.19
N HIS A 141 -1.93 1.48 11.35
CA HIS A 141 -2.07 0.65 12.57
C HIS A 141 -3.50 0.16 12.85
N SER A 142 -4.43 0.50 11.96
CA SER A 142 -5.80 0.03 11.93
C SER A 142 -6.14 -0.47 10.52
N LEU A 143 -7.11 -1.37 10.46
CA LEU A 143 -7.79 -1.75 9.22
C LEU A 143 -9.09 -0.92 9.09
N PRO A 144 -9.60 -0.73 7.87
CA PRO A 144 -10.84 0.01 7.64
C PRO A 144 -12.04 -0.65 8.32
N SER A 145 -13.03 0.17 8.67
CA SER A 145 -14.29 -0.29 9.24
C SER A 145 -15.27 -0.78 8.17
N GLY A 146 -15.10 -0.32 6.94
CA GLY A 146 -16.06 -0.48 5.85
C GLY A 146 -17.12 0.61 5.83
N GLN A 147 -17.04 1.64 6.66
CA GLN A 147 -17.99 2.77 6.69
C GLN A 147 -17.39 4.06 6.14
N GLU A 148 -16.18 4.00 5.59
CA GLU A 148 -15.50 5.14 5.00
C GLU A 148 -16.33 5.72 3.85
N THR A 149 -16.42 7.05 3.79
CA THR A 149 -17.12 7.79 2.73
C THR A 149 -16.27 8.95 2.20
N GLY A 150 -16.60 9.45 1.01
CA GLY A 150 -15.98 10.64 0.43
C GLY A 150 -15.49 10.42 -1.00
N GLN A 151 -15.12 11.52 -1.67
CA GLN A 151 -14.56 11.49 -3.02
C GLN A 151 -13.08 11.80 -3.03
N PHE A 152 -12.30 11.01 -3.77
CA PHE A 152 -10.85 11.02 -3.75
C PHE A 152 -10.28 10.90 -5.16
N LEU A 153 -9.22 11.64 -5.43
CA LEU A 153 -8.34 11.30 -6.54
C LEU A 153 -7.42 10.16 -6.08
N THR A 154 -7.34 9.08 -6.83
CA THR A 154 -6.42 7.99 -6.52
C THR A 154 -5.46 7.76 -7.66
N LEU A 155 -4.21 7.53 -7.30
CA LEU A 155 -3.12 7.30 -8.23
C LEU A 155 -2.55 5.92 -7.97
N ASP A 156 -2.28 5.19 -9.06
CA ASP A 156 -1.54 3.93 -9.01
C ASP A 156 -0.35 4.00 -9.97
N VAL A 157 0.85 3.98 -9.40
CA VAL A 157 2.11 4.02 -10.15
C VAL A 157 2.77 2.66 -10.10
N GLY A 158 2.69 1.94 -11.21
CA GLY A 158 3.34 0.65 -11.43
C GLY A 158 4.60 0.75 -12.30
N GLY A 159 5.15 -0.40 -12.69
CA GLY A 159 6.35 -0.47 -13.54
C GLY A 159 6.11 -0.14 -15.02
N SER A 160 4.89 -0.35 -15.52
CA SER A 160 4.54 -0.21 -16.93
C SER A 160 3.30 0.67 -17.17
N THR A 161 2.59 1.03 -16.11
CA THR A 161 1.32 1.77 -16.18
C THR A 161 1.23 2.77 -15.04
N PHE A 162 0.70 3.94 -15.36
CA PHE A 162 0.25 4.95 -14.42
C PHE A 162 -1.27 5.10 -14.57
N ARG A 163 -2.02 4.91 -13.49
CA ARG A 163 -3.49 4.99 -13.51
C ARG A 163 -3.97 6.08 -12.57
N ILE A 164 -5.00 6.78 -12.99
CA ILE A 164 -5.60 7.90 -12.25
C ILE A 164 -7.10 7.65 -12.21
N ALA A 165 -7.69 7.70 -11.02
CA ALA A 165 -9.12 7.53 -10.87
C ALA A 165 -9.75 8.55 -9.93
N LEU A 166 -10.92 9.06 -10.32
CA LEU A 166 -11.82 9.76 -9.42
C LEU A 166 -12.73 8.72 -8.77
N MET A 167 -12.58 8.58 -7.46
CA MET A 167 -13.19 7.52 -6.66
C MET A 167 -14.20 8.10 -5.69
N GLU A 168 -15.20 7.30 -5.35
CA GLU A 168 -16.11 7.57 -4.23
C GLU A 168 -16.19 6.35 -3.31
N LEU A 169 -16.07 6.60 -2.01
CA LEU A 169 -16.46 5.66 -0.97
C LEU A 169 -17.82 6.10 -0.42
N ALA A 170 -18.71 5.14 -0.20
CA ALA A 170 -20.09 5.39 0.24
C ALA A 170 -20.51 4.51 1.44
N GLY A 171 -19.57 3.81 2.06
CA GLY A 171 -19.82 2.76 3.04
C GLY A 171 -20.24 1.43 2.40
N ARG A 172 -19.68 0.32 2.88
CA ARG A 172 -19.82 -1.04 2.30
C ARG A 172 -21.24 -1.55 2.16
N ALA A 173 -22.17 -0.99 2.94
CA ALA A 173 -23.59 -1.35 2.90
C ALA A 173 -24.32 -0.79 1.65
N ARG A 174 -23.70 0.11 0.89
CA ARG A 174 -24.27 0.67 -0.34
C ARG A 174 -24.06 -0.26 -1.55
N GLN A 175 -24.77 0.04 -2.65
CA GLN A 175 -24.65 -0.68 -3.91
C GLN A 175 -23.19 -0.79 -4.37
N ALA A 176 -22.85 -1.91 -5.03
CA ALA A 176 -21.48 -2.26 -5.45
C ALA A 176 -20.46 -2.32 -4.29
N GLY A 177 -20.91 -2.56 -3.05
CA GLY A 177 -20.04 -2.60 -1.88
C GLY A 177 -19.48 -1.24 -1.49
N GLY A 178 -20.11 -0.14 -1.92
CA GLY A 178 -19.77 1.20 -1.48
C GLY A 178 -18.42 1.74 -1.95
N MET A 179 -17.84 1.17 -3.01
CA MET A 179 -16.65 1.72 -3.68
C MET A 179 -16.97 1.92 -5.16
N VAL A 180 -16.87 3.16 -5.64
CA VAL A 180 -17.27 3.53 -7.01
C VAL A 180 -16.12 4.24 -7.70
N ILE A 181 -15.86 3.85 -8.95
CA ILE A 181 -14.93 4.53 -9.86
C ILE A 181 -15.77 5.39 -10.79
N HIS A 182 -15.74 6.71 -10.61
CA HIS A 182 -16.46 7.66 -11.47
C HIS A 182 -15.73 7.90 -12.78
N HIS A 183 -14.40 7.91 -12.72
CA HIS A 183 -13.55 8.07 -13.88
C HIS A 183 -12.23 7.34 -13.68
N LEU A 184 -11.70 6.72 -14.73
CA LEU A 184 -10.43 6.02 -14.71
C LEU A 184 -9.70 6.25 -16.04
N THR A 185 -8.48 6.75 -15.95
CA THR A 185 -7.54 6.76 -17.07
C THR A 185 -6.32 5.90 -16.76
N ALA A 186 -5.80 5.25 -17.80
CA ALA A 186 -4.58 4.48 -17.73
C ALA A 186 -3.61 4.97 -18.80
N HIS A 187 -2.38 5.24 -18.37
CA HIS A 187 -1.30 5.74 -19.22
C HIS A 187 -0.14 4.74 -19.20
N THR A 188 0.39 4.42 -20.37
CA THR A 188 1.57 3.56 -20.49
C THR A 188 2.82 4.30 -20.01
N ILE A 189 3.63 3.62 -19.20
CA ILE A 189 4.98 4.05 -18.82
C ILE A 189 5.95 3.27 -19.71
N ASP A 190 6.34 3.88 -20.82
CA ASP A 190 7.31 3.30 -21.76
C ASP A 190 8.76 3.65 -21.36
N GLU A 191 9.71 3.29 -22.23
CA GLU A 191 11.13 3.58 -22.00
C GLU A 191 11.46 5.08 -21.98
N SER A 192 10.72 5.90 -22.75
CA SER A 192 10.92 7.35 -22.74
C SER A 192 10.52 7.97 -21.41
N VAL A 193 9.41 7.48 -20.82
CA VAL A 193 8.93 7.92 -19.52
C VAL A 193 9.84 7.42 -18.40
N ARG A 194 10.33 6.17 -18.46
CA ARG A 194 11.27 5.61 -17.47
C ARG A 194 12.59 6.38 -17.39
N ARG A 195 13.04 6.95 -18.50
CA ARG A 195 14.28 7.74 -18.59
C ARG A 195 14.15 9.17 -18.07
N LEU A 196 12.94 9.64 -17.73
CA LEU A 196 12.76 10.94 -17.11
C LEU A 196 13.51 11.00 -15.78
N GLN A 197 14.27 12.08 -15.58
CA GLN A 197 15.13 12.29 -14.42
C GLN A 197 14.55 13.37 -13.50
N GLY A 198 14.93 13.32 -12.22
CA GLY A 198 14.55 14.35 -11.27
C GLY A 198 13.03 14.53 -11.15
N THR A 199 12.58 15.78 -11.19
CA THR A 199 11.15 16.13 -11.10
C THR A 199 10.36 15.87 -12.39
N GLN A 200 11.02 15.57 -13.51
CA GLN A 200 10.36 15.46 -14.82
C GLN A 200 9.28 14.37 -14.86
N PHE A 201 9.49 13.27 -14.13
CA PHE A 201 8.49 12.22 -14.01
C PHE A 201 7.26 12.69 -13.22
N PHE A 202 7.45 13.48 -12.18
CA PHE A 202 6.35 14.09 -11.44
C PHE A 202 5.62 15.15 -12.28
N ASP A 203 6.35 15.93 -13.09
CA ASP A 203 5.75 16.86 -14.06
C ASP A 203 4.94 16.13 -15.13
N TRP A 204 5.36 14.93 -15.54
CA TRP A 204 4.64 14.05 -16.46
C TRP A 204 3.36 13.48 -15.84
N MET A 205 3.43 13.06 -14.57
CA MET A 205 2.26 12.60 -13.80
C MET A 205 1.25 13.73 -13.62
N ALA A 206 1.72 14.90 -13.16
CA ALA A 206 0.88 16.07 -12.93
C ALA A 206 0.14 16.55 -14.19
N ALA A 207 0.73 16.38 -15.38
CA ALA A 207 0.06 16.66 -16.65
C ALA A 207 -1.21 15.81 -16.82
N ARG A 208 -1.10 14.51 -16.58
CA ARG A 208 -2.22 13.57 -16.76
C ARG A 208 -3.26 13.70 -15.66
N ILE A 209 -2.82 14.04 -14.45
CA ILE A 209 -3.73 14.41 -13.35
C ILE A 209 -4.57 15.61 -13.76
N LYS A 210 -3.97 16.63 -14.38
CA LYS A 210 -4.68 17.79 -14.92
C LYS A 210 -5.74 17.37 -15.93
N ASP A 211 -5.34 16.57 -16.93
CA ASP A 211 -6.25 16.12 -17.98
C ASP A 211 -7.49 15.40 -17.41
N VAL A 212 -7.32 14.57 -16.38
CA VAL A 212 -8.41 13.87 -15.69
C VAL A 212 -9.30 14.82 -14.89
N VAL A 213 -8.70 15.73 -14.13
CA VAL A 213 -9.44 16.71 -13.33
C VAL A 213 -10.28 17.62 -14.24
N GLU A 214 -9.72 18.06 -15.37
CA GLU A 214 -10.44 18.87 -16.36
C GLU A 214 -11.53 18.07 -17.09
N ALA A 215 -11.26 16.82 -17.48
CA ALA A 215 -12.21 15.98 -18.22
C ALA A 215 -13.43 15.54 -17.40
N THR A 216 -13.30 15.41 -16.08
CA THR A 216 -14.39 14.92 -15.23
C THR A 216 -15.45 15.96 -14.93
N GLY A 217 -15.19 17.25 -15.17
CA GLY A 217 -16.09 18.37 -14.84
C GLY A 217 -16.49 18.47 -13.35
N SER A 218 -16.14 17.47 -12.55
CA SER A 218 -16.58 17.23 -11.17
C SER A 218 -15.75 18.03 -10.16
N VAL A 219 -14.74 18.76 -10.66
CA VAL A 219 -14.04 19.82 -9.94
C VAL A 219 -14.29 21.12 -10.72
N HIS A 220 -15.56 21.52 -10.86
CA HIS A 220 -15.88 22.78 -11.52
C HIS A 220 -15.15 23.95 -10.86
N HIS A 221 -14.58 24.77 -11.74
CA HIS A 221 -13.83 26.02 -11.60
C HIS A 221 -14.41 27.11 -10.67
N ASP A 222 -15.48 26.84 -9.90
CA ASP A 222 -16.12 27.83 -9.03
C ASP A 222 -15.55 27.84 -7.60
N ARG A 223 -14.47 27.08 -7.34
CA ARG A 223 -13.83 26.97 -6.03
C ARG A 223 -12.33 27.15 -6.16
N GLU A 224 -11.92 28.41 -6.23
CA GLU A 224 -10.54 28.75 -5.88
C GLU A 224 -10.27 28.19 -4.45
N TRP A 225 -9.22 27.38 -4.29
CA TRP A 225 -8.53 27.02 -3.03
C TRP A 225 -8.89 25.75 -2.21
N ALA A 226 -9.79 24.84 -2.62
CA ALA A 226 -9.87 23.52 -1.96
C ALA A 226 -8.98 22.48 -2.67
N ALA A 227 -7.90 22.01 -2.02
CA ALA A 227 -7.03 20.99 -2.57
C ALA A 227 -7.76 19.65 -2.71
N ILE A 228 -7.59 18.96 -3.84
CA ILE A 228 -8.21 17.67 -4.13
C ILE A 228 -7.51 16.59 -3.28
N PRO A 229 -8.24 15.85 -2.40
CA PRO A 229 -7.66 14.76 -1.62
C PRO A 229 -7.15 13.64 -2.52
N LEU A 230 -5.91 13.22 -2.30
CA LEU A 230 -5.19 12.30 -3.16
C LEU A 230 -4.65 11.09 -2.39
N GLY A 231 -5.06 9.89 -2.77
CA GLY A 231 -4.40 8.65 -2.35
C GLY A 231 -3.39 8.18 -3.40
N LEU A 232 -2.18 7.83 -2.99
CA LEU A 232 -1.12 7.34 -3.88
C LEU A 232 -0.71 5.91 -3.51
N THR A 233 -0.92 4.99 -4.45
CA THR A 233 -0.28 3.67 -4.43
C THR A 233 1.01 3.71 -5.22
N TRP A 234 2.12 3.46 -4.53
CA TRP A 234 3.48 3.52 -5.07
C TRP A 234 4.16 2.16 -4.99
N SER A 235 4.41 1.55 -6.15
CA SER A 235 4.91 0.17 -6.27
C SER A 235 6.44 0.06 -6.34
N PHE A 236 7.16 0.98 -5.70
CA PHE A 236 8.63 1.01 -5.65
C PHE A 236 9.13 1.26 -4.22
N PRO A 237 10.42 0.98 -3.94
CA PRO A 237 11.00 1.22 -2.63
C PRO A 237 10.78 2.66 -2.16
N LEU A 238 10.31 2.78 -0.92
CA LEU A 238 10.00 4.04 -0.25
C LEU A 238 10.37 3.90 1.23
N GLU A 239 11.17 4.83 1.74
CA GLU A 239 11.32 4.97 3.18
C GLU A 239 10.13 5.77 3.69
N GLN A 240 9.07 5.07 4.08
CA GLN A 240 7.87 5.72 4.58
C GLN A 240 8.19 6.46 5.90
N THR A 241 7.86 7.75 5.97
CA THR A 241 8.12 8.61 7.13
C THR A 241 6.84 9.02 7.85
N SER A 242 5.70 8.91 7.16
CA SER A 242 4.37 9.06 7.73
C SER A 242 3.33 8.31 6.88
N HIS A 243 2.06 8.37 7.26
CA HIS A 243 0.98 7.82 6.42
C HIS A 243 0.86 8.54 5.06
N GLN A 244 1.21 9.82 5.01
CA GLN A 244 1.08 10.70 3.83
C GLN A 244 2.38 10.93 3.09
N SER A 245 3.52 10.47 3.63
CA SER A 245 4.83 10.93 3.17
C SER A 245 5.88 9.83 3.25
N GLY A 246 6.88 9.93 2.37
CA GLY A 246 7.97 8.98 2.29
C GLY A 246 9.10 9.47 1.42
N ARG A 247 10.32 9.11 1.78
CA ARG A 247 11.54 9.52 1.09
C ARG A 247 11.85 8.58 -0.06
N MET A 248 12.00 9.15 -1.25
CA MET A 248 12.35 8.44 -2.47
C MET A 248 13.64 7.63 -2.28
N GLN A 249 13.59 6.35 -2.65
CA GLN A 249 14.74 5.46 -2.70
C GLN A 249 15.13 5.16 -4.15
N GLY A 250 16.24 4.44 -4.35
CA GLY A 250 16.63 3.98 -5.68
C GLY A 250 15.52 3.16 -6.32
N MET A 251 15.05 3.60 -7.50
CA MET A 251 14.01 2.91 -8.24
C MET A 251 14.61 1.84 -9.15
N GLY A 252 14.11 0.62 -9.08
CA GLY A 252 14.45 -0.45 -10.02
C GLY A 252 13.74 -0.27 -11.37
N LYS A 253 13.69 -1.35 -12.17
CA LYS A 253 12.86 -1.46 -13.38
C LYS A 253 13.18 -0.42 -14.48
N GLY A 254 14.39 0.15 -14.46
CA GLY A 254 14.87 1.11 -15.48
C GLY A 254 14.48 2.57 -15.23
N PHE A 255 13.84 2.89 -14.11
CA PHE A 255 13.44 4.26 -13.79
C PHE A 255 14.64 5.10 -13.35
N LYS A 256 14.81 6.28 -13.97
CA LYS A 256 15.85 7.27 -13.63
C LYS A 256 15.35 8.41 -12.74
N VAL A 257 14.11 8.34 -12.26
CA VAL A 257 13.48 9.38 -11.42
C VAL A 257 14.32 9.70 -10.18
N ALA A 258 14.92 8.68 -9.55
CA ALA A 258 15.76 8.85 -8.37
C ALA A 258 17.03 9.68 -8.63
N GLU A 259 17.48 9.78 -9.88
CA GLU A 259 18.58 10.67 -10.29
C GLU A 259 18.10 12.13 -10.12
N GLY A 260 18.41 12.73 -8.97
CA GLY A 260 17.99 14.10 -8.62
C GLY A 260 16.78 14.21 -7.69
N THR A 261 16.16 13.09 -7.28
CA THR A 261 15.10 13.09 -6.25
C THR A 261 15.38 12.16 -5.06
N LEU A 262 16.50 11.44 -5.05
CA LEU A 262 16.85 10.52 -3.97
C LEU A 262 16.79 11.21 -2.60
N GLY A 263 16.05 10.61 -1.66
CA GLY A 263 15.85 11.12 -0.31
C GLY A 263 14.85 12.29 -0.18
N MET A 264 14.34 12.84 -1.28
CA MET A 264 13.30 13.86 -1.27
C MET A 264 11.94 13.25 -0.93
N ASP A 265 11.04 14.03 -0.34
CA ASP A 265 9.70 13.58 0.02
C ASP A 265 8.81 13.49 -1.23
N MET A 266 8.17 12.34 -1.39
CA MET A 266 7.32 12.03 -2.53
C MET A 266 6.07 12.90 -2.63
N ALA A 267 5.46 13.23 -1.49
CA ALA A 267 4.27 14.07 -1.47
C ALA A 267 4.62 15.47 -1.97
N ASP A 268 5.71 16.05 -1.44
CA ASP A 268 6.20 17.36 -1.86
C ASP A 268 6.50 17.42 -3.36
N LEU A 269 7.14 16.37 -3.91
CA LEU A 269 7.47 16.28 -5.34
C LEU A 269 6.22 16.28 -6.22
N LEU A 270 5.21 15.50 -5.85
CA LEU A 270 3.96 15.38 -6.60
C LEU A 270 3.10 16.64 -6.47
N GLU A 271 2.91 17.15 -5.26
CA GLU A 271 2.14 18.36 -5.00
C GLU A 271 2.74 19.57 -5.69
N SER A 272 4.07 19.72 -5.62
CA SER A 272 4.77 20.79 -6.32
C SER A 272 4.61 20.71 -7.84
N ALA A 273 4.62 19.50 -8.40
CA ALA A 273 4.40 19.29 -9.84
C ALA A 273 2.97 19.64 -10.27
N CYS A 274 1.97 19.27 -9.46
CA CYS A 274 0.58 19.65 -9.67
C CYS A 274 0.37 21.17 -9.53
N ALA A 275 0.97 21.79 -8.50
CA ALA A 275 0.87 23.23 -8.26
C ALA A 275 1.44 24.05 -9.43
N ARG A 276 2.57 23.63 -10.01
CA ARG A 276 3.15 24.25 -11.24
C ARG A 276 2.19 24.23 -12.44
N ARG A 277 1.17 23.37 -12.43
CA ARG A 277 0.17 23.23 -13.49
C ARG A 277 -1.19 23.85 -13.15
N GLY A 278 -1.28 24.53 -12.01
CA GLY A 278 -2.51 25.15 -11.52
C GLY A 278 -3.47 24.17 -10.83
N LEU A 279 -2.99 22.99 -10.41
CA LEU A 279 -3.78 22.02 -9.65
C LEU A 279 -3.40 22.06 -8.17
N ALA A 280 -4.39 22.29 -7.30
CA ALA A 280 -4.26 22.08 -5.88
C ALA A 280 -4.64 20.63 -5.55
N VAL A 281 -3.67 19.80 -5.16
CA VAL A 281 -3.89 18.43 -4.67
C VAL A 281 -3.25 18.28 -3.30
N ALA A 282 -3.80 17.42 -2.46
CA ALA A 282 -3.26 17.07 -1.16
C ALA A 282 -3.05 15.56 -1.09
N VAL A 283 -1.81 15.09 -0.99
CA VAL A 283 -1.46 13.69 -0.81
C VAL A 283 -1.79 13.28 0.62
N GLU A 284 -2.78 12.40 0.75
CA GLU A 284 -3.41 12.01 1.99
C GLU A 284 -3.02 10.61 2.47
N ALA A 285 -2.52 9.80 1.55
CA ALA A 285 -1.95 8.50 1.85
C ALA A 285 -0.92 8.12 0.79
N VAL A 286 0.21 7.56 1.24
CA VAL A 286 1.15 6.85 0.38
C VAL A 286 1.30 5.44 0.88
N ILE A 287 0.92 4.47 0.05
CA ILE A 287 0.92 3.05 0.39
C ILE A 287 1.57 2.23 -0.72
N ASN A 288 2.09 1.04 -0.37
CA ASN A 288 2.53 0.07 -1.38
C ASN A 288 1.33 -0.73 -1.90
N ASP A 289 1.52 -1.39 -3.04
CA ASP A 289 0.52 -2.22 -3.73
C ASP A 289 -0.04 -3.37 -2.86
N GLY A 290 0.81 -4.04 -2.09
CA GLY A 290 0.38 -5.07 -1.14
C GLY A 290 -0.52 -4.52 -0.04
N ALA A 291 -0.16 -3.37 0.53
CA ALA A 291 -0.96 -2.69 1.56
C ALA A 291 -2.28 -2.15 0.98
N ALA A 292 -2.26 -1.58 -0.22
CA ALA A 292 -3.46 -1.17 -0.94
C ALA A 292 -4.40 -2.35 -1.18
N THR A 293 -3.85 -3.49 -1.57
CA THR A 293 -4.61 -4.73 -1.78
C THR A 293 -5.27 -5.22 -0.49
N LEU A 294 -4.53 -5.19 0.62
CA LEU A 294 -5.08 -5.51 1.94
C LEU A 294 -6.21 -4.54 2.33
N LEU A 295 -5.98 -3.22 2.25
CA LEU A 295 -6.94 -2.20 2.69
C LEU A 295 -8.23 -2.24 1.85
N SER A 296 -8.12 -2.37 0.53
CA SER A 296 -9.27 -2.47 -0.38
C SER A 296 -10.21 -3.61 -0.02
N GLN A 297 -9.66 -4.79 0.29
CA GLN A 297 -10.48 -5.95 0.63
C GLN A 297 -10.92 -5.94 2.10
N ALA A 298 -10.11 -5.40 3.01
CA ALA A 298 -10.47 -5.25 4.41
C ALA A 298 -11.69 -4.32 4.61
N TYR A 299 -11.86 -3.33 3.73
CA TYR A 299 -13.05 -2.48 3.68
C TYR A 299 -14.33 -3.30 3.45
N LEU A 300 -14.26 -4.32 2.59
CA LEU A 300 -15.38 -5.20 2.26
C LEU A 300 -15.54 -6.38 3.24
N ASP A 301 -14.44 -6.96 3.71
CA ASP A 301 -14.41 -8.15 4.56
C ASP A 301 -13.41 -7.97 5.72
N ALA A 302 -13.93 -7.79 6.93
CA ALA A 302 -13.14 -7.60 8.14
C ALA A 302 -12.27 -8.81 8.54
N SER A 303 -12.50 -9.99 7.94
CA SER A 303 -11.62 -11.16 8.11
C SER A 303 -10.33 -11.08 7.28
N THR A 304 -10.17 -10.02 6.47
CA THR A 304 -8.98 -9.78 5.66
C THR A 304 -7.82 -9.29 6.50
N SER A 305 -6.69 -9.98 6.43
CA SER A 305 -5.48 -9.60 7.19
C SER A 305 -4.17 -9.69 6.40
N VAL A 306 -4.25 -10.13 5.14
CA VAL A 306 -3.13 -10.21 4.20
C VAL A 306 -3.57 -9.69 2.84
N GLY A 307 -2.71 -8.91 2.18
CA GLY A 307 -2.82 -8.54 0.77
C GLY A 307 -1.66 -9.14 -0.01
N LEU A 308 -1.93 -9.84 -1.09
CA LEU A 308 -0.98 -10.57 -1.93
C LEU A 308 -1.01 -10.01 -3.35
N ILE A 309 0.18 -9.70 -3.87
CA ILE A 309 0.42 -9.37 -5.26
C ILE A 309 1.17 -10.53 -5.92
N LEU A 310 0.64 -11.07 -7.01
CA LEU A 310 1.32 -12.05 -7.85
C LEU A 310 1.02 -11.79 -9.34
N GLY A 311 1.97 -11.15 -10.02
CA GLY A 311 1.92 -10.86 -11.44
C GLY A 311 3.30 -11.03 -12.07
N THR A 312 3.84 -9.95 -12.64
CA THR A 312 5.23 -9.88 -13.11
C THR A 312 6.23 -10.07 -11.96
N GLY A 313 5.92 -9.49 -10.80
CA GLY A 313 6.64 -9.69 -9.54
C GLY A 313 5.70 -10.20 -8.45
N THR A 314 6.22 -10.36 -7.22
CA THR A 314 5.42 -10.78 -6.07
C THR A 314 5.77 -10.01 -4.82
N ASN A 315 4.73 -9.66 -4.06
CA ASN A 315 4.86 -9.06 -2.74
C ASN A 315 3.64 -9.38 -1.89
N ALA A 316 3.74 -9.20 -0.57
CA ALA A 316 2.61 -9.28 0.33
C ALA A 316 2.69 -8.18 1.41
N ALA A 317 1.53 -7.71 1.85
CA ALA A 317 1.40 -6.95 3.08
C ALA A 317 0.57 -7.72 4.10
N VAL A 318 0.94 -7.65 5.38
CA VAL A 318 0.32 -8.44 6.45
C VAL A 318 0.09 -7.58 7.69
N PHE A 319 -1.08 -7.74 8.34
CA PHE A 319 -1.39 -7.02 9.56
C PHE A 319 -0.85 -7.78 10.79
N LEU A 320 0.23 -7.28 11.40
CA LEU A 320 0.96 -7.96 12.48
C LEU A 320 0.98 -7.17 13.78
N PRO A 321 1.06 -7.82 14.96
CA PRO A 321 1.31 -7.16 16.24
C PRO A 321 2.63 -6.40 16.24
N THR A 322 2.64 -5.16 16.71
CA THR A 322 3.88 -4.36 16.84
C THR A 322 4.86 -4.97 17.83
N ALA A 323 4.37 -5.69 18.84
CA ALA A 323 5.18 -6.44 19.80
C ALA A 323 6.02 -7.56 19.15
N ALA A 324 5.70 -7.99 17.93
CA ALA A 324 6.48 -9.00 17.19
C ALA A 324 7.76 -8.43 16.54
N MET A 325 7.96 -7.12 16.60
CA MET A 325 8.99 -6.40 15.84
C MET A 325 10.03 -5.79 16.77
N GLY A 326 11.27 -5.74 16.32
CA GLY A 326 12.36 -5.16 17.09
C GLY A 326 12.24 -3.63 17.19
N PRO A 327 12.73 -3.00 18.27
CA PRO A 327 12.61 -1.54 18.46
C PRO A 327 13.21 -0.71 17.33
N SER A 328 14.25 -1.22 16.65
CA SER A 328 14.89 -0.52 15.52
C SER A 328 13.93 -0.26 14.36
N LYS A 329 12.91 -1.12 14.16
CA LYS A 329 11.85 -0.96 13.15
C LYS A 329 11.00 0.30 13.36
N PHE A 330 11.00 0.85 14.57
CA PHE A 330 10.21 2.01 14.95
C PHE A 330 11.08 3.17 15.44
N ALA A 331 12.41 3.09 15.32
CA ALA A 331 13.34 4.06 15.91
C ALA A 331 13.09 5.51 15.42
N SER A 332 12.54 5.69 14.22
CA SER A 332 12.17 7.00 13.66
C SER A 332 10.75 7.47 14.05
N ARG A 333 9.99 6.67 14.81
CA ARG A 333 8.57 6.94 15.13
C ARG A 333 8.40 7.49 16.53
N ASP A 334 7.33 8.27 16.69
CA ASP A 334 6.89 8.79 17.99
C ASP A 334 6.57 7.60 18.94
N PRO A 335 7.20 7.52 20.13
CA PRO A 335 6.88 6.49 21.12
C PRO A 335 5.39 6.41 21.50
N ALA A 336 4.66 7.54 21.43
CA ALA A 336 3.21 7.58 21.69
C ALA A 336 2.35 7.07 20.52
N TRP A 337 2.91 7.00 19.31
CA TRP A 337 2.28 6.24 18.22
C TRP A 337 2.42 4.75 18.51
N LEU A 338 3.61 4.30 18.88
CA LEU A 338 3.90 2.87 19.13
C LEU A 338 3.08 2.32 20.31
N SER A 339 2.83 3.12 21.35
CA SER A 339 2.00 2.70 22.48
C SER A 339 0.52 2.48 22.11
N ARG A 340 0.01 3.16 21.07
CA ARG A 340 -1.37 3.01 20.57
C ARG A 340 -1.48 1.95 19.47
N ALA A 341 -0.46 1.84 18.62
CA ALA A 341 -0.41 0.90 17.52
C ALA A 341 -0.15 -0.53 18.03
N ARG A 342 -1.20 -1.23 18.50
CA ARG A 342 -1.08 -2.65 18.92
C ARG A 342 -0.73 -3.57 17.74
N ARG A 343 -1.16 -3.21 16.54
CA ARG A 343 -0.88 -3.89 15.28
C ARG A 343 -0.54 -2.86 14.21
N VAL A 344 0.11 -3.30 13.14
CA VAL A 344 0.49 -2.47 12.01
C VAL A 344 0.53 -3.30 10.74
N ILE A 345 0.15 -2.69 9.61
CA ILE A 345 0.37 -3.30 8.29
C ILE A 345 1.87 -3.32 8.03
N VAL A 346 2.39 -4.47 7.65
CA VAL A 346 3.81 -4.67 7.33
C VAL A 346 3.92 -4.99 5.85
N ASN A 347 4.65 -4.15 5.11
CA ASN A 347 5.12 -4.53 3.77
C ASN A 347 6.21 -5.58 3.93
N THR A 348 5.95 -6.81 3.51
CA THR A 348 6.86 -7.92 3.78
C THR A 348 8.07 -7.91 2.87
N GLU A 349 7.97 -7.40 1.64
CA GLU A 349 8.92 -7.67 0.55
C GLU A 349 9.14 -9.19 0.41
N MET A 350 8.04 -9.97 0.39
CA MET A 350 8.04 -11.44 0.47
C MET A 350 8.91 -12.11 -0.60
N SER A 351 9.08 -11.47 -1.76
CA SER A 351 9.95 -11.93 -2.85
C SER A 351 11.39 -12.21 -2.39
N MET A 352 11.88 -11.48 -1.38
CA MET A 352 13.26 -11.56 -0.87
C MET A 352 13.58 -12.84 -0.06
N PHE A 353 12.57 -13.68 0.20
CA PHE A 353 12.69 -14.84 1.10
C PHE A 353 12.71 -16.17 0.35
N GLY A 354 13.32 -17.20 0.97
CA GLY A 354 13.38 -18.55 0.41
C GLY A 354 14.77 -19.03 -0.01
N LYS A 355 15.81 -18.19 0.08
CA LYS A 355 17.20 -18.63 -0.13
C LYS A 355 17.54 -19.73 0.88
N GLY A 356 18.06 -20.85 0.38
CA GLY A 356 18.41 -22.02 1.20
C GLY A 356 17.21 -22.79 1.77
N VAL A 357 15.98 -22.41 1.42
CA VAL A 357 14.74 -23.04 1.89
C VAL A 357 13.98 -23.68 0.74
N LEU A 358 13.79 -22.93 -0.34
CA LEU A 358 13.08 -23.37 -1.53
C LEU A 358 14.04 -24.14 -2.46
N PRO A 359 13.80 -25.43 -2.74
CA PRO A 359 14.65 -26.22 -3.62
C PRO A 359 14.71 -25.66 -5.05
N ARG A 360 15.91 -25.59 -5.60
CA ARG A 360 16.16 -25.16 -6.98
C ARG A 360 16.41 -26.38 -7.87
N THR A 361 15.84 -26.37 -9.07
CA THR A 361 16.16 -27.29 -10.16
C THR A 361 17.38 -26.79 -10.94
N ARG A 362 17.90 -27.60 -11.88
CA ARG A 362 19.01 -27.14 -12.74
C ARG A 362 18.65 -25.91 -13.58
N TRP A 363 17.39 -25.76 -13.99
CA TRP A 363 16.94 -24.61 -14.77
C TRP A 363 16.81 -23.35 -13.92
N ASP A 364 16.40 -23.47 -12.64
CA ASP A 364 16.42 -22.34 -11.72
C ASP A 364 17.85 -21.88 -11.42
N GLU A 365 18.81 -22.81 -11.34
CA GLU A 365 20.22 -22.47 -11.17
C GLU A 365 20.79 -21.70 -12.38
N ILE A 366 20.41 -22.08 -13.60
CA ILE A 366 20.77 -21.32 -14.81
C ILE A 366 20.18 -19.91 -14.72
N LEU A 367 18.87 -19.81 -14.49
CA LEU A 367 18.15 -18.54 -14.39
C LEU A 367 18.80 -17.63 -13.34
N ASN A 368 19.07 -18.16 -12.14
CA ASN A 368 19.69 -17.42 -11.05
C ASN A 368 21.12 -16.94 -11.38
N LYS A 369 21.95 -17.78 -12.02
CA LYS A 369 23.32 -17.42 -12.42
C LYS A 369 23.34 -16.34 -13.51
N THR A 370 22.34 -16.35 -14.39
CA THR A 370 22.21 -15.35 -15.47
C THR A 370 21.48 -14.08 -15.04
N HIS A 371 20.87 -14.08 -13.84
CA HIS A 371 20.21 -12.90 -13.30
C HIS A 371 21.24 -11.82 -12.98
N SER A 372 20.87 -10.54 -13.20
CA SER A 372 21.75 -9.39 -12.92
C SER A 372 22.20 -9.29 -11.46
N LEU A 373 21.41 -9.85 -10.54
CA LEU A 373 21.70 -9.97 -9.12
C LEU A 373 21.39 -11.40 -8.66
N PRO A 374 22.34 -12.35 -8.76
CA PRO A 374 22.11 -13.72 -8.32
C PRO A 374 21.70 -13.78 -6.84
N ASP A 375 20.79 -14.70 -6.53
CA ASP A 375 20.14 -14.89 -5.22
C ASP A 375 19.31 -13.70 -4.71
N PHE A 376 19.10 -12.66 -5.52
CA PHE A 376 18.16 -11.58 -5.22
C PHE A 376 16.74 -12.04 -5.55
N GLN A 377 15.83 -11.91 -4.59
CA GLN A 377 14.42 -12.30 -4.70
C GLN A 377 14.14 -13.78 -5.05
N PRO A 378 14.59 -14.74 -4.20
CA PRO A 378 14.44 -16.17 -4.41
C PRO A 378 13.02 -16.64 -4.74
N LEU A 379 12.02 -16.19 -3.99
CA LEU A 379 10.64 -16.60 -4.24
C LEU A 379 10.12 -16.09 -5.59
N GLU A 380 10.58 -14.90 -6.03
CA GLU A 380 10.05 -14.25 -7.23
C GLU A 380 10.34 -15.05 -8.50
N TYR A 381 11.60 -15.44 -8.73
CA TYR A 381 11.94 -16.17 -9.95
C TYR A 381 11.39 -17.60 -10.02
N MET A 382 10.85 -18.13 -8.91
CA MET A 382 10.22 -19.44 -8.88
C MET A 382 8.69 -19.40 -9.01
N THR A 383 8.07 -18.22 -8.91
CA THR A 383 6.61 -18.11 -8.79
C THR A 383 5.93 -17.12 -9.74
N THR A 384 6.66 -16.15 -10.31
CA THR A 384 6.02 -15.03 -11.01
C THR A 384 6.05 -15.13 -12.53
N GLY A 385 5.12 -14.42 -13.18
CA GLY A 385 4.89 -14.48 -14.61
C GLY A 385 6.04 -13.90 -15.45
N ARG A 386 7.03 -13.26 -14.84
CA ARG A 386 8.28 -12.90 -15.54
C ARG A 386 9.16 -14.12 -15.83
N TYR A 387 9.09 -15.14 -14.98
CA TYR A 387 10.06 -16.24 -14.97
C TYR A 387 9.47 -17.61 -15.34
N LEU A 388 8.14 -17.81 -15.21
CA LEU A 388 7.52 -19.10 -15.60
C LEU A 388 7.76 -19.42 -17.08
N GLY A 389 7.59 -18.43 -17.97
CA GLY A 389 7.92 -18.55 -19.39
C GLY A 389 9.40 -18.84 -19.64
N GLU A 390 10.31 -18.18 -18.92
CA GLU A 390 11.75 -18.42 -19.05
C GLU A 390 12.16 -19.82 -18.59
N LEU A 391 11.55 -20.34 -17.52
CA LEU A 391 11.77 -21.73 -17.09
C LEU A 391 11.36 -22.72 -18.17
N LEU A 392 10.21 -22.52 -18.82
CA LEU A 392 9.80 -23.39 -19.93
C LEU A 392 10.76 -23.25 -21.12
N ARG A 393 11.23 -22.03 -21.44
CA ARG A 393 12.20 -21.81 -22.52
C ARG A 393 13.51 -22.57 -22.27
N LEU A 394 14.02 -22.54 -21.03
CA LEU A 394 15.22 -23.28 -20.63
C LEU A 394 15.02 -24.80 -20.69
N ILE A 395 13.83 -25.31 -20.36
CA ILE A 395 13.47 -26.72 -20.54
C ILE A 395 13.39 -27.09 -22.03
N ILE A 396 12.85 -26.22 -22.87
CA ILE A 396 12.81 -26.41 -24.33
C ILE A 396 14.24 -26.48 -24.90
N LEU A 397 15.15 -25.60 -24.47
CA LEU A 397 16.56 -25.65 -24.89
C LEU A 397 17.20 -27.01 -24.58
N ASP A 398 17.02 -27.49 -23.34
CA ASP A 398 17.52 -28.81 -22.90
C ASP A 398 16.88 -29.94 -23.72
N ALA A 399 15.58 -29.87 -24.00
CA ALA A 399 14.87 -30.86 -24.81
C ALA A 399 15.28 -30.87 -26.29
N VAL A 400 15.56 -29.70 -26.88
CA VAL A 400 16.06 -29.58 -28.25
C VAL A 400 17.46 -30.20 -28.33
N GLU A 401 18.34 -29.89 -27.38
CA GLU A 401 19.71 -30.38 -27.35
C GLU A 401 19.82 -31.88 -27.04
N THR A 402 19.04 -32.38 -26.09
CA THR A 402 19.19 -33.76 -25.57
C THR A 402 18.19 -34.76 -26.12
N CYS A 403 17.01 -34.31 -26.54
CA CYS A 403 15.88 -35.14 -26.96
C CYS A 403 15.41 -34.91 -28.39
N HIS A 404 16.10 -34.05 -29.17
CA HIS A 404 15.72 -33.67 -30.54
C HIS A 404 14.30 -33.10 -30.66
N LEU A 405 13.81 -32.39 -29.63
CA LEU A 405 12.55 -31.65 -29.73
C LEU A 405 12.58 -30.72 -30.95
N PHE A 406 11.49 -30.70 -31.74
CA PHE A 406 11.38 -30.01 -33.02
C PHE A 406 12.45 -30.41 -34.05
N GLY A 407 12.87 -31.67 -34.01
CA GLY A 407 13.94 -32.19 -34.87
C GLY A 407 15.33 -31.69 -34.48
N GLY A 408 15.52 -31.25 -33.23
CA GLY A 408 16.79 -30.73 -32.73
C GLY A 408 17.10 -29.30 -33.19
N ILE A 409 16.12 -28.61 -33.77
CA ILE A 409 16.27 -27.22 -34.25
C ILE A 409 15.55 -26.28 -33.29
N LEU A 410 16.31 -25.43 -32.61
CA LEU A 410 15.75 -24.40 -31.75
C LEU A 410 15.01 -23.34 -32.61
N PRO A 411 13.72 -23.08 -32.34
CA PRO A 411 13.00 -21.99 -33.02
C PRO A 411 13.64 -20.63 -32.74
N LEU A 412 13.80 -19.81 -33.77
CA LEU A 412 14.46 -18.50 -33.65
C LEU A 412 13.78 -17.56 -32.64
N SER A 413 12.45 -17.69 -32.47
CA SER A 413 11.72 -16.91 -31.46
C SER A 413 12.07 -17.28 -30.01
N LEU A 414 12.77 -18.41 -29.79
CA LEU A 414 13.21 -18.87 -28.47
C LEU A 414 14.72 -18.64 -28.21
N ALA A 415 15.42 -18.02 -29.16
CA ALA A 415 16.87 -17.80 -29.10
C ALA A 415 17.25 -16.87 -27.92
N GLU A 416 16.49 -15.80 -27.74
CA GLU A 416 16.79 -14.79 -26.72
C GLU A 416 16.21 -15.15 -25.34
N PRO A 417 16.91 -14.84 -24.24
CA PRO A 417 16.35 -14.95 -22.88
C PRO A 417 15.06 -14.15 -22.73
N TYR A 418 14.11 -14.68 -21.97
CA TYR A 418 12.79 -14.09 -21.70
C TYR A 418 11.89 -13.90 -22.93
N SER A 419 12.17 -14.57 -24.05
CA SER A 419 11.36 -14.46 -25.26
C SER A 419 10.04 -15.24 -25.22
N LEU A 420 9.88 -16.17 -24.26
CA LEU A 420 8.67 -16.97 -24.10
C LEU A 420 7.75 -16.36 -23.04
N ASP A 421 6.55 -15.93 -23.46
CA ASP A 421 5.54 -15.36 -22.56
C ASP A 421 4.86 -16.44 -21.70
N THR A 422 4.64 -16.14 -20.42
CA THR A 422 3.88 -16.98 -19.49
C THR A 422 2.46 -17.29 -19.97
N ALA A 423 1.86 -16.43 -20.80
CA ALA A 423 0.56 -16.68 -21.44
C ALA A 423 0.56 -17.96 -22.29
N ILE A 424 1.69 -18.34 -22.91
CA ILE A 424 1.77 -19.60 -23.66
C ILE A 424 1.57 -20.81 -22.73
N LEU A 425 2.16 -20.79 -21.53
CA LEU A 425 1.99 -21.86 -20.54
C LEU A 425 0.52 -21.97 -20.10
N ALA A 426 -0.12 -20.83 -19.82
CA ALA A 426 -1.53 -20.78 -19.46
C ALA A 426 -2.41 -21.42 -20.56
N ARG A 427 -2.19 -21.05 -21.83
CA ARG A 427 -2.95 -21.60 -22.96
C ARG A 427 -2.71 -23.09 -23.19
N LEU A 428 -1.50 -23.59 -22.94
CA LEU A 428 -1.21 -25.04 -22.97
C LEU A 428 -1.98 -25.79 -21.88
N GLU A 429 -2.13 -25.20 -20.68
CA GLU A 429 -2.86 -25.82 -19.59
C GLU A 429 -4.39 -25.82 -19.79
N GLU A 430 -4.94 -24.76 -20.40
CA GLU A 430 -6.38 -24.63 -20.74
C GLU A 430 -6.87 -25.65 -21.78
N ASP A 431 -5.96 -26.18 -22.60
CA ASP A 431 -6.32 -27.15 -23.63
C ASP A 431 -6.53 -28.54 -23.05
N HIS A 432 -7.78 -28.87 -22.70
CA HIS A 432 -8.16 -30.17 -22.15
C HIS A 432 -8.49 -31.22 -23.23
N SER A 433 -8.32 -30.90 -24.52
CA SER A 433 -8.57 -31.85 -25.61
C SER A 433 -7.54 -32.99 -25.61
N THR A 434 -7.93 -34.15 -26.14
CA THR A 434 -7.02 -35.31 -26.26
C THR A 434 -6.05 -35.15 -27.43
N ASP A 435 -6.42 -34.40 -28.47
CA ASP A 435 -5.63 -34.17 -29.67
C ASP A 435 -4.78 -32.88 -29.58
N LEU A 436 -4.97 -32.06 -28.55
CA LEU A 436 -4.23 -30.82 -28.29
C LEU A 436 -4.17 -29.91 -29.51
N ALA A 437 -5.25 -29.87 -30.31
CA ALA A 437 -5.24 -29.19 -31.60
C ALA A 437 -5.02 -27.68 -31.45
N ALA A 438 -5.63 -27.06 -30.43
CA ALA A 438 -5.48 -25.64 -30.15
C ALA A 438 -4.05 -25.31 -29.70
N SER A 439 -3.47 -26.12 -28.80
CA SER A 439 -2.08 -26.01 -28.37
C SER A 439 -1.09 -26.20 -29.51
N THR A 440 -1.35 -27.18 -30.39
CA THR A 440 -0.53 -27.47 -31.57
C THR A 440 -0.49 -26.26 -32.51
N ALA A 441 -1.65 -25.67 -32.81
CA ALA A 441 -1.75 -24.48 -33.66
C ALA A 441 -1.07 -23.26 -33.01
N LEU A 442 -1.26 -23.07 -31.70
CA LEU A 442 -0.63 -22.00 -30.93
C LEU A 442 0.89 -22.09 -30.97
N ILE A 443 1.46 -23.28 -30.70
CA ILE A 443 2.91 -23.50 -30.68
C ILE A 443 3.50 -23.36 -32.09
N ALA A 444 2.86 -23.95 -33.10
CA ALA A 444 3.32 -23.81 -34.48
C ALA A 444 3.39 -22.33 -34.91
N SER A 445 2.36 -21.55 -34.59
CA SER A 445 2.31 -20.11 -34.89
C SER A 445 3.32 -19.30 -34.08
N SER A 446 3.31 -19.45 -32.75
CA SER A 446 4.15 -18.66 -31.84
C SER A 446 5.64 -18.92 -32.02
N PHE A 447 6.01 -20.15 -32.39
CA PHE A 447 7.40 -20.55 -32.60
C PHE A 447 7.83 -20.43 -34.07
N GLY A 448 6.91 -20.09 -34.99
CA GLY A 448 7.22 -20.02 -36.42
C GLY A 448 7.71 -21.34 -37.00
N LEU A 449 7.16 -22.46 -36.52
CA LEU A 449 7.59 -23.80 -36.94
C LEU A 449 7.16 -24.05 -38.40
N LYS A 450 8.11 -24.50 -39.24
CA LYS A 450 7.82 -24.88 -40.63
C LYS A 450 7.06 -26.19 -40.74
N MET A 451 7.30 -27.09 -39.79
CA MET A 451 6.63 -28.39 -39.69
C MET A 451 5.65 -28.35 -38.53
N LYS A 452 4.51 -29.01 -38.70
CA LYS A 452 3.54 -29.19 -37.62
C LYS A 452 4.20 -30.02 -36.51
N PRO A 453 4.24 -29.52 -35.25
CA PRO A 453 4.79 -30.29 -34.14
C PRO A 453 3.93 -31.52 -33.86
N GLU A 454 4.57 -32.59 -33.41
CA GLU A 454 3.91 -33.86 -33.11
C GLU A 454 3.15 -33.79 -31.79
N LEU A 455 2.10 -34.62 -31.65
CA LEU A 455 1.26 -34.65 -30.45
C LEU A 455 2.08 -34.89 -29.18
N HIS A 456 3.09 -35.76 -29.24
CA HIS A 456 3.93 -36.09 -28.08
C HIS A 456 4.86 -34.93 -27.67
N GLU A 457 5.26 -34.06 -28.61
CA GLU A 457 6.03 -32.85 -28.34
C GLU A 457 5.15 -31.82 -27.61
N ILE A 458 3.92 -31.62 -28.08
CA ILE A 458 2.95 -30.71 -27.44
C ILE A 458 2.55 -31.24 -26.06
N ALA A 459 2.35 -32.55 -25.91
CA ALA A 459 2.09 -33.18 -24.61
C ALA A 459 3.25 -32.96 -23.62
N PHE A 460 4.50 -33.03 -24.07
CA PHE A 460 5.67 -32.71 -23.26
C PHE A 460 5.65 -31.25 -22.79
N LEU A 461 5.42 -30.29 -23.68
CA LEU A 461 5.36 -28.87 -23.32
C LEU A 461 4.25 -28.58 -22.32
N ARG A 462 3.06 -29.17 -22.52
CA ARG A 462 1.94 -29.05 -21.60
C ARG A 462 2.27 -29.63 -20.22
N MET A 463 2.89 -30.81 -20.17
CA MET A 463 3.32 -31.43 -18.91
C MET A 463 4.35 -30.54 -18.19
N ALA A 464 5.36 -30.02 -18.91
CA ALA A 464 6.37 -29.15 -18.33
C ALA A 464 5.75 -27.84 -17.79
N ALA A 465 4.82 -27.23 -18.54
CA ALA A 465 4.06 -26.07 -18.08
C ALA A 465 3.29 -26.37 -16.79
N GLN A 466 2.60 -27.51 -16.73
CA GLN A 466 1.91 -27.96 -15.52
C GLN A 466 2.88 -28.13 -14.34
N SER A 467 4.01 -28.80 -14.52
CA SER A 467 4.98 -29.03 -13.43
C SER A 467 5.56 -27.71 -12.92
N ILE A 468 5.85 -26.75 -13.80
CA ILE A 468 6.25 -25.38 -13.45
C ILE A 468 5.16 -24.69 -12.62
N SER A 469 3.92 -24.65 -13.10
CA SER A 469 2.84 -23.92 -12.45
C SER A 469 2.39 -24.54 -11.12
N HIS A 470 2.44 -25.88 -11.00
CA HIS A 470 2.17 -26.57 -9.74
C HIS A 470 3.21 -26.25 -8.69
N ARG A 471 4.50 -26.26 -9.05
CA ARG A 471 5.57 -25.86 -8.13
C ARG A 471 5.44 -24.40 -7.73
N ALA A 472 5.18 -23.51 -8.68
CA ALA A 472 4.99 -22.09 -8.42
C ALA A 472 3.84 -21.85 -7.42
N ALA A 473 2.69 -22.49 -7.62
CA ALA A 473 1.56 -22.42 -6.69
C ALA A 473 1.91 -23.00 -5.30
N ALA A 474 2.62 -24.13 -5.24
CA ALA A 474 3.04 -24.74 -3.99
C ALA A 474 4.04 -23.87 -3.20
N TYR A 475 5.00 -23.23 -3.87
CA TYR A 475 5.98 -22.35 -3.22
C TYR A 475 5.34 -21.06 -2.71
N LEU A 476 4.44 -20.48 -3.49
CA LEU A 476 3.64 -19.35 -3.03
C LEU A 476 2.77 -19.73 -1.83
N ALA A 477 2.05 -20.86 -1.90
CA ALA A 477 1.26 -21.38 -0.79
C ALA A 477 2.11 -21.60 0.47
N THR A 478 3.32 -22.13 0.32
CA THR A 478 4.27 -22.34 1.42
C THR A 478 4.66 -21.03 2.10
N ALA A 479 4.95 -19.98 1.30
CA ALA A 479 5.30 -18.65 1.78
C ALA A 479 4.11 -17.94 2.47
N MET A 480 2.91 -18.09 1.91
CA MET A 480 1.68 -17.54 2.48
C MET A 480 1.27 -18.26 3.77
N HIS A 481 1.39 -19.58 3.80
CA HIS A 481 1.19 -20.37 5.03
C HIS A 481 2.17 -19.94 6.12
N ALA A 482 3.43 -19.63 5.77
CA ALA A 482 4.41 -19.15 6.75
C ALA A 482 4.00 -17.79 7.35
N LEU A 483 3.43 -16.87 6.54
CA LEU A 483 2.86 -15.61 7.04
C LEU A 483 1.62 -15.84 7.90
N TRP A 484 0.72 -16.73 7.49
CA TRP A 484 -0.47 -17.13 8.26
C TRP A 484 -0.09 -17.72 9.64
N ALA A 485 0.91 -18.61 9.66
CA ALA A 485 1.44 -19.23 10.87
C ALA A 485 2.22 -18.24 11.76
N LEU A 486 2.75 -17.17 11.18
CA LEU A 486 3.37 -16.06 11.90
C LEU A 486 2.33 -15.20 12.63
N GLN A 487 1.20 -14.90 11.98
CA GLN A 487 0.09 -14.16 12.59
C GLN A 487 -0.55 -14.88 13.80
N ARG A 488 -0.42 -16.21 13.85
CA ARG A 488 -0.98 -17.11 14.87
C ARG A 488 0.03 -17.60 15.89
N ASP A 489 1.27 -17.17 15.77
CA ASP A 489 2.29 -17.56 16.73
C ASP A 489 1.90 -17.04 18.13
N THR A 490 1.79 -17.93 19.10
CA THR A 490 1.37 -17.60 20.47
C THR A 490 2.38 -16.71 21.19
N ALA A 491 3.64 -16.73 20.76
CA ALA A 491 4.67 -15.80 21.22
C ALA A 491 4.44 -14.36 20.68
N ILE A 492 3.65 -14.22 19.61
CA ILE A 492 3.33 -12.95 18.95
C ILE A 492 1.89 -12.49 19.28
N LYS A 493 0.96 -13.43 19.51
CA LYS A 493 -0.44 -13.19 19.87
C LYS A 493 -0.90 -14.20 20.93
N PRO A 494 -0.79 -13.90 22.24
CA PRO A 494 -1.36 -14.77 23.28
C PRO A 494 -2.87 -14.89 23.08
N HIS A 495 -3.40 -16.12 23.22
CA HIS A 495 -4.78 -16.49 22.82
C HIS A 495 -5.85 -15.52 23.33
N THR A 496 -6.59 -14.90 22.41
CA THR A 496 -7.93 -14.37 22.66
C THR A 496 -8.90 -15.23 21.87
N ALA A 497 -9.87 -15.84 22.55
CA ALA A 497 -10.85 -16.80 22.03
C ALA A 497 -11.89 -16.21 21.05
N GLU A 498 -11.58 -15.08 20.42
CA GLU A 498 -12.45 -14.36 19.50
C GLU A 498 -11.76 -14.26 18.14
N GLY A 499 -11.93 -15.30 17.34
CA GLY A 499 -11.48 -15.33 15.96
C GLY A 499 -12.56 -15.91 15.08
N THR A 500 -12.91 -15.21 14.00
CA THR A 500 -13.72 -15.80 12.93
C THR A 500 -13.03 -17.06 12.41
N PRO A 501 -13.75 -18.13 12.08
CA PRO A 501 -13.19 -19.37 11.54
C PRO A 501 -12.63 -19.23 10.12
N LYS A 502 -12.38 -18.00 9.66
CA LYS A 502 -11.97 -17.63 8.32
C LYS A 502 -10.89 -16.56 8.37
N THR A 503 -9.84 -16.73 7.57
CA THR A 503 -8.92 -15.67 7.15
C THR A 503 -9.07 -15.40 5.66
N CYS A 504 -9.39 -14.16 5.32
CA CYS A 504 -9.38 -13.69 3.94
C CYS A 504 -7.99 -13.16 3.57
N ILE A 505 -7.49 -13.57 2.40
CA ILE A 505 -6.26 -13.08 1.78
C ILE A 505 -6.67 -12.37 0.48
N ALA A 506 -6.57 -11.05 0.46
CA ALA A 506 -6.82 -10.25 -0.73
C ALA A 506 -5.75 -10.54 -1.77
N CYS A 507 -6.13 -10.81 -3.02
CA CYS A 507 -5.21 -11.23 -4.08
C CYS A 507 -5.39 -10.37 -5.33
N ASN A 508 -4.29 -9.82 -5.83
CA ASN A 508 -4.25 -9.09 -7.09
C ASN A 508 -2.99 -9.48 -7.89
N GLY A 509 -2.97 -9.17 -9.19
CA GLY A 509 -1.86 -9.48 -10.11
C GLY A 509 -2.23 -10.50 -11.18
N SER A 510 -1.54 -10.42 -12.33
CA SER A 510 -1.90 -11.15 -13.54
C SER A 510 -1.86 -12.67 -13.39
N VAL A 511 -0.89 -13.22 -12.65
CA VAL A 511 -0.75 -14.68 -12.52
C VAL A 511 -1.85 -15.23 -11.63
N ILE A 512 -2.04 -14.67 -10.43
CA ILE A 512 -3.04 -15.20 -9.50
C ILE A 512 -4.48 -15.03 -10.03
N LEU A 513 -4.74 -13.97 -10.80
CA LEU A 513 -6.07 -13.69 -11.33
C LEU A 513 -6.37 -14.34 -12.69
N LYS A 514 -5.37 -14.54 -13.55
CA LYS A 514 -5.59 -14.97 -14.94
C LYS A 514 -4.99 -16.33 -15.30
N TYR A 515 -4.02 -16.84 -14.54
CA TYR A 515 -3.41 -18.14 -14.85
C TYR A 515 -4.37 -19.28 -14.45
N PRO A 516 -4.71 -20.21 -15.37
CA PRO A 516 -5.76 -21.20 -15.17
C PRO A 516 -5.52 -22.09 -13.93
N GLY A 517 -6.48 -22.04 -12.99
CA GLY A 517 -6.48 -22.81 -11.76
C GLY A 517 -5.35 -22.49 -10.77
N PHE A 518 -4.52 -21.47 -11.01
CA PHE A 518 -3.38 -21.16 -10.15
C PHE A 518 -3.83 -20.78 -8.73
N LYS A 519 -4.80 -19.86 -8.63
CA LYS A 519 -5.39 -19.43 -7.36
C LYS A 519 -5.95 -20.60 -6.57
N ASP A 520 -6.78 -21.42 -7.21
CA ASP A 520 -7.48 -22.51 -6.52
C ASP A 520 -6.50 -23.60 -6.07
N ARG A 521 -5.47 -23.89 -6.88
CA ARG A 521 -4.36 -24.76 -6.46
C ARG A 521 -3.62 -24.18 -5.25
N CYS A 522 -3.28 -22.89 -5.28
CA CYS A 522 -2.60 -22.22 -4.18
C CYS A 522 -3.44 -22.24 -2.89
N GLU A 523 -4.73 -21.93 -2.99
CA GLU A 523 -5.67 -21.98 -1.87
C GLU A 523 -5.80 -23.39 -1.30
N SER A 524 -5.94 -24.40 -2.16
CA SER A 524 -6.00 -25.81 -1.76
C SER A 524 -4.75 -26.24 -1.01
N TYR A 525 -3.55 -25.88 -1.49
CA TYR A 525 -2.31 -26.18 -0.79
C TYR A 525 -2.26 -25.53 0.60
N ILE A 526 -2.66 -24.25 0.72
CA ILE A 526 -2.68 -23.55 2.02
C ILE A 526 -3.64 -24.27 2.97
N CYS A 527 -4.85 -24.58 2.54
CA CYS A 527 -5.84 -25.29 3.36
C CYS A 527 -5.34 -26.67 3.80
N SER A 528 -4.78 -27.47 2.90
CA SER A 528 -4.22 -28.78 3.27
C SER A 528 -3.03 -28.68 4.23
N MET A 529 -2.20 -27.65 4.13
CA MET A 529 -1.12 -27.41 5.10
C MET A 529 -1.68 -27.02 6.48
N ILE A 530 -2.74 -26.21 6.52
CA ILE A 530 -3.41 -25.83 7.77
C ILE A 530 -4.04 -27.06 8.43
N GLU A 531 -4.78 -27.88 7.66
CA GLU A 531 -5.41 -29.11 8.14
C GLU A 531 -4.37 -30.07 8.74
N GLU A 532 -3.26 -30.31 8.05
CA GLU A 532 -2.19 -31.21 8.50
C GLU A 532 -1.43 -30.67 9.73
N SER A 533 -1.29 -29.34 9.85
CA SER A 533 -0.59 -28.71 10.98
C SER A 533 -1.51 -28.32 12.15
N TRP A 534 -2.81 -28.56 12.02
CA TRP A 534 -3.79 -28.18 13.03
C TRP A 534 -3.63 -29.03 14.30
N PRO A 535 -3.60 -28.43 15.51
CA PRO A 535 -3.42 -29.19 16.73
C PRO A 535 -4.62 -30.12 17.01
N LEU A 536 -4.34 -31.43 17.08
CA LEU A 536 -5.30 -32.48 17.41
C LEU A 536 -5.85 -32.29 18.83
N GLY A 537 -7.14 -32.62 19.03
CA GLY A 537 -7.77 -32.65 20.36
C GLY A 537 -8.16 -31.28 20.94
N THR A 538 -8.08 -30.19 20.17
CA THR A 538 -8.44 -28.83 20.62
C THR A 538 -9.93 -28.53 20.61
N GLY A 539 -10.75 -29.32 19.90
CA GLY A 539 -12.19 -29.07 19.76
C GLY A 539 -12.57 -27.82 18.95
N LEU A 540 -11.57 -27.08 18.43
CA LEU A 540 -11.77 -25.86 17.63
C LEU A 540 -11.93 -26.23 16.14
N PRO A 541 -12.83 -25.53 15.41
CA PRO A 541 -12.96 -25.73 13.97
C PRO A 541 -11.65 -25.33 13.27
N VAL A 542 -11.23 -26.14 12.29
CA VAL A 542 -10.07 -25.82 11.44
C VAL A 542 -10.36 -24.51 10.71
N GLU A 543 -9.43 -23.57 10.82
CA GLU A 543 -9.61 -22.29 10.19
C GLU A 543 -9.51 -22.38 8.67
N LYS A 544 -10.48 -21.78 7.97
CA LYS A 544 -10.48 -21.72 6.51
C LYS A 544 -9.71 -20.49 6.01
N VAL A 545 -8.76 -20.68 5.12
CA VAL A 545 -8.17 -19.58 4.35
C VAL A 545 -8.88 -19.46 3.01
N VAL A 546 -9.20 -18.23 2.61
CA VAL A 546 -9.79 -17.93 1.31
C VAL A 546 -8.94 -16.88 0.61
N LEU A 547 -8.50 -17.20 -0.61
CA LEU A 547 -7.87 -16.22 -1.49
C LEU A 547 -9.00 -15.48 -2.21
N GLN A 548 -9.12 -14.19 -1.96
CA GLN A 548 -10.18 -13.36 -2.51
C GLN A 548 -9.61 -12.51 -3.66
N PRO A 549 -10.07 -12.71 -4.91
CA PRO A 549 -9.74 -11.80 -6.00
C PRO A 549 -10.17 -10.38 -5.64
N THR A 550 -9.23 -9.44 -5.69
CA THR A 550 -9.45 -8.03 -5.39
C THR A 550 -8.99 -7.21 -6.58
N TYR A 551 -9.93 -6.88 -7.46
CA TYR A 551 -9.67 -6.06 -8.65
C TYR A 551 -9.52 -4.59 -8.27
N GLU A 552 -8.73 -3.83 -9.04
CA GLU A 552 -8.49 -2.40 -8.81
C GLU A 552 -7.99 -2.04 -7.41
N ALA A 553 -7.37 -3.00 -6.73
CA ALA A 553 -7.03 -2.89 -5.31
C ALA A 553 -6.06 -1.72 -5.00
N ALA A 554 -5.18 -1.37 -5.94
CA ALA A 554 -4.28 -0.22 -5.83
C ALA A 554 -5.05 1.12 -5.73
N LEU A 555 -6.14 1.28 -6.48
CA LEU A 555 -6.94 2.50 -6.49
C LEU A 555 -7.83 2.56 -5.24
N PHE A 556 -8.61 1.50 -5.00
CA PHE A 556 -9.50 1.43 -3.84
C PHE A 556 -8.74 1.51 -2.51
N GLY A 557 -7.61 0.81 -2.39
CA GLY A 557 -6.80 0.84 -1.17
C GLY A 557 -6.25 2.23 -0.85
N ALA A 558 -5.91 3.01 -1.88
CA ALA A 558 -5.44 4.39 -1.71
C ALA A 558 -6.56 5.34 -1.26
N ALA A 559 -7.79 5.16 -1.74
CA ALA A 559 -8.95 5.91 -1.26
C ALA A 559 -9.28 5.57 0.21
N VAL A 560 -9.31 4.27 0.55
CA VAL A 560 -9.65 3.77 1.89
C VAL A 560 -8.65 4.23 2.96
N ALA A 561 -7.42 4.57 2.56
CA ALA A 561 -6.41 5.05 3.48
C ALA A 561 -6.66 6.49 3.99
N HIS A 562 -7.71 7.21 3.57
CA HIS A 562 -7.93 8.62 3.92
C HIS A 562 -8.62 8.87 5.29
N CYS A 563 -8.27 10.00 5.94
CA CYS A 563 -8.77 10.57 7.22
C CYS A 563 -8.36 9.87 8.54
N ARG A 564 -7.91 10.67 9.55
CA ARG A 564 -7.26 10.17 10.78
C ARG A 564 -8.06 10.29 12.07
N LYS A 565 -8.48 11.50 12.50
CA LYS A 565 -9.21 11.69 13.78
C LYS A 565 -9.97 13.01 13.89
N VAL A 566 -11.08 12.98 14.61
CA VAL A 566 -11.88 14.16 15.01
C VAL A 566 -11.87 14.29 16.53
N ILE A 567 -11.54 15.49 17.02
CA ILE A 567 -11.40 15.83 18.44
C ILE A 567 -12.45 16.90 18.77
N CYS A 568 -13.25 16.70 19.80
CA CYS A 568 -14.37 17.61 20.11
C CYS A 568 -14.25 18.11 21.55
N ILE A 569 -14.20 19.43 21.74
CA ILE A 569 -14.06 20.06 23.05
C ILE A 569 -15.40 20.06 23.78
N GLY A 570 -15.43 19.45 24.96
CA GLY A 570 -16.63 19.44 25.79
C GLY A 570 -16.78 20.72 26.61
N ARG A 571 -18.02 21.24 26.69
CA ARG A 571 -18.41 22.33 27.60
C ARG A 571 -17.59 23.62 27.43
N ASN A 572 -17.50 24.14 26.21
CA ASN A 572 -16.71 25.36 25.94
C ASN A 572 -17.51 26.69 25.98
N TYR A 573 -18.81 26.66 26.30
CA TYR A 573 -19.64 27.87 26.43
C TYR A 573 -20.22 27.99 27.84
N ALA A 574 -20.14 29.19 28.42
CA ALA A 574 -20.59 29.49 29.78
C ALA A 574 -22.07 29.14 30.02
N GLU A 575 -22.95 29.54 29.11
CA GLU A 575 -24.39 29.38 29.26
C GLU A 575 -24.85 27.94 28.97
N HIS A 576 -24.17 27.22 28.07
CA HIS A 576 -24.42 25.81 27.82
C HIS A 576 -24.06 24.93 29.05
N ILE A 577 -23.03 25.31 29.82
CA ILE A 577 -22.72 24.62 31.09
C ILE A 577 -23.86 24.77 32.11
N SER A 578 -24.45 25.97 32.19
CA SER A 578 -25.58 26.26 33.06
C SER A 578 -26.83 25.47 32.62
N GLU A 579 -27.09 25.34 31.31
CA GLU A 579 -28.14 24.50 30.75
C GLU A 579 -28.01 23.03 31.19
N LEU A 580 -26.79 22.50 31.24
CA LEU A 580 -26.50 21.14 31.68
C LEU A 580 -26.39 20.96 33.21
N SER A 581 -26.71 21.99 34.02
CA SER A 581 -26.60 21.98 35.49
C SER A 581 -25.24 21.43 35.99
N SER A 582 -24.17 21.71 35.27
CA SER A 582 -22.85 21.12 35.48
C SER A 582 -21.87 22.13 36.07
N ALA A 583 -20.88 21.67 36.84
CA ALA A 583 -19.78 22.53 37.30
C ALA A 583 -18.91 22.98 36.11
N ARG A 584 -18.46 24.25 36.12
CA ARG A 584 -17.48 24.74 35.14
C ARG A 584 -16.18 23.94 35.27
N PRO A 585 -15.70 23.31 34.18
CA PRO A 585 -14.44 22.58 34.23
C PRO A 585 -13.26 23.54 34.39
N SER A 586 -12.26 23.15 35.17
CA SER A 586 -11.03 23.94 35.40
C SER A 586 -10.00 23.81 34.27
N GLN A 587 -10.16 22.81 33.41
CA GLN A 587 -9.33 22.56 32.23
C GLN A 587 -10.21 22.07 31.07
N PRO A 588 -9.81 22.32 29.80
CA PRO A 588 -10.46 21.70 28.66
C PRO A 588 -10.43 20.19 28.82
N PHE A 589 -11.54 19.55 28.46
CA PHE A 589 -11.59 18.12 28.24
C PHE A 589 -12.23 17.88 26.88
N TRP A 590 -11.96 16.74 26.28
CA TRP A 590 -12.43 16.41 24.96
C TRP A 590 -12.78 14.94 24.85
N PHE A 591 -13.57 14.63 23.83
CA PHE A 591 -13.87 13.28 23.40
C PHE A 591 -13.50 13.17 21.92
N LEU A 592 -13.45 11.93 21.43
CA LEU A 592 -13.20 11.65 20.02
C LEU A 592 -14.51 11.24 19.36
N LYS A 593 -14.69 11.69 18.12
CA LYS A 593 -15.69 11.13 17.22
C LYS A 593 -14.96 10.27 16.18
N PRO A 594 -15.45 9.04 15.89
CA PRO A 594 -14.89 8.24 14.83
C PRO A 594 -15.10 8.94 13.48
N THR A 595 -14.18 8.76 12.55
CA THR A 595 -14.28 9.35 11.21
C THR A 595 -15.53 8.82 10.47
N SER A 596 -16.06 7.65 10.83
CA SER A 596 -17.33 7.10 10.30
C SER A 596 -18.58 7.91 10.68
N SER A 597 -18.52 8.77 11.70
CA SER A 597 -19.63 9.67 12.02
C SER A 597 -19.78 10.83 11.03
N LEU A 598 -18.73 11.13 10.25
CA LEU A 598 -18.72 12.27 9.33
C LEU A 598 -19.75 12.10 8.21
N VAL A 599 -20.54 13.15 7.98
CA VAL A 599 -21.42 13.27 6.81
C VAL A 599 -21.04 14.54 6.06
N LEU A 600 -20.64 14.38 4.80
CA LEU A 600 -20.29 15.50 3.94
C LEU A 600 -21.51 15.98 3.14
N PRO A 601 -21.57 17.26 2.76
CA PRO A 601 -22.61 17.77 1.88
C PRO A 601 -22.35 17.26 0.45
N PRO A 602 -23.41 17.06 -0.37
CA PRO A 602 -23.26 16.55 -1.74
C PRO A 602 -22.35 17.45 -2.60
N SER A 603 -21.52 16.83 -3.45
CA SER A 603 -20.49 17.50 -4.25
C SER A 603 -21.04 18.42 -5.35
N SER A 604 -22.27 18.23 -5.83
CA SER A 604 -22.83 18.99 -6.98
C SER A 604 -23.74 20.15 -6.55
N SER A 605 -23.65 21.28 -7.26
CA SER A 605 -24.63 22.39 -7.24
C SER A 605 -25.97 22.05 -7.93
N VAL A 606 -26.17 20.79 -8.32
CA VAL A 606 -27.41 20.31 -8.95
C VAL A 606 -28.45 20.04 -7.85
N SER A 607 -29.57 20.76 -7.92
CA SER A 607 -30.73 20.74 -7.00
C SER A 607 -31.44 19.37 -6.82
N ALA A 608 -30.85 18.25 -7.28
CA ALA A 608 -31.49 16.94 -7.38
C ALA A 608 -30.85 15.83 -6.53
N SER A 609 -29.71 16.07 -5.86
CA SER A 609 -29.14 15.11 -4.91
C SER A 609 -29.90 15.18 -3.57
N PRO A 610 -30.25 14.05 -2.94
CA PRO A 610 -30.92 14.07 -1.64
C PRO A 610 -30.01 14.72 -0.59
N PRO A 611 -30.57 15.48 0.36
CA PRO A 611 -29.79 16.12 1.41
C PRO A 611 -29.07 15.07 2.27
N PRO A 612 -27.91 15.43 2.86
CA PRO A 612 -27.20 14.58 3.79
C PRO A 612 -28.09 14.22 4.98
N LYS A 613 -27.91 13.03 5.54
CA LYS A 613 -28.83 12.45 6.53
C LYS A 613 -28.16 12.16 7.86
N ILE A 614 -28.86 12.43 8.95
CA ILE A 614 -28.58 11.91 10.29
C ILE A 614 -29.52 10.73 10.53
N THR A 615 -28.99 9.54 10.73
CA THR A 615 -29.78 8.35 11.04
C THR A 615 -29.76 8.07 12.54
N VAL A 616 -30.91 8.17 13.20
CA VAL A 616 -31.07 7.99 14.64
C VAL A 616 -31.41 6.53 14.94
N PRO A 617 -30.54 5.78 15.66
CA PRO A 617 -30.84 4.38 16.00
C PRO A 617 -32.05 4.23 16.91
N ARG A 618 -32.72 3.08 16.86
CA ARG A 618 -33.89 2.83 17.71
C ARG A 618 -33.54 2.92 19.19
N GLY A 619 -34.38 3.63 19.95
CA GLY A 619 -34.19 3.84 21.39
C GLY A 619 -33.13 4.89 21.72
N VAL A 620 -32.54 5.59 20.75
CA VAL A 620 -31.60 6.69 20.99
C VAL A 620 -32.35 8.02 20.99
N GLU A 621 -32.06 8.86 21.98
CA GLU A 621 -32.51 10.25 22.03
C GLU A 621 -31.40 11.15 21.45
N ALA A 622 -31.46 11.47 20.15
CA ALA A 622 -30.47 12.30 19.50
C ALA A 622 -30.67 13.78 19.85
N ALA A 623 -29.57 14.52 20.01
CA ALA A 623 -29.58 15.97 20.24
C ALA A 623 -28.52 16.68 19.38
N HIS A 624 -28.83 17.88 18.91
CA HIS A 624 -27.94 18.68 18.05
C HIS A 624 -27.00 19.59 18.85
N GLU A 625 -25.77 19.75 18.37
CA GLU A 625 -24.79 20.68 18.92
C GLU A 625 -24.03 21.34 17.75
N ILE A 626 -24.31 22.60 17.40
CA ILE A 626 -23.55 23.32 16.36
C ILE A 626 -22.18 23.76 16.88
N GLU A 627 -21.12 23.52 16.11
CA GLU A 627 -19.74 23.86 16.48
C GLU A 627 -18.95 24.41 15.29
N LEU A 628 -18.00 25.30 15.57
CA LEU A 628 -16.94 25.64 14.62
C LEU A 628 -15.87 24.55 14.68
N GLY A 629 -15.54 23.97 13.54
CA GLY A 629 -14.44 23.03 13.37
C GLY A 629 -13.21 23.71 12.83
N LEU A 630 -12.06 23.46 13.46
CA LEU A 630 -10.74 23.87 12.98
C LEU A 630 -10.10 22.70 12.24
N ILE A 631 -9.66 22.92 11.00
CA ILE A 631 -8.83 21.95 10.29
C ILE A 631 -7.37 22.29 10.60
N ILE A 632 -6.62 21.34 11.14
CA ILE A 632 -5.21 21.53 11.50
C ILE A 632 -4.35 21.45 10.24
N GLY A 633 -3.41 22.38 10.06
CA GLY A 633 -2.47 22.44 8.92
C GLY A 633 -1.85 23.83 8.73
N PRO A 634 -0.60 23.94 8.25
CA PRO A 634 0.05 25.23 8.07
C PRO A 634 -0.59 26.09 6.96
N VAL A 635 -0.44 27.42 7.06
CA VAL A 635 -0.98 28.41 6.11
C VAL A 635 -0.12 28.61 4.84
N GLN A 636 1.02 27.93 4.67
CA GLN A 636 1.88 28.17 3.50
C GLN A 636 1.56 27.27 2.31
N ALA A 637 0.59 27.68 1.50
CA ALA A 637 0.77 27.72 0.05
C ALA A 637 1.67 28.94 -0.29
N SER A 638 2.96 28.85 0.05
CA SER A 638 3.95 29.86 -0.28
C SER A 638 4.88 29.29 -1.35
N SER A 639 5.00 30.02 -2.45
CA SER A 639 5.68 29.78 -3.72
C SER A 639 7.20 29.55 -3.66
N SER A 640 7.72 28.87 -2.64
CA SER A 640 9.13 28.47 -2.59
C SER A 640 9.27 27.04 -2.11
N ALA A 641 9.94 26.23 -2.94
CA ALA A 641 10.38 24.86 -2.69
C ALA A 641 11.26 24.74 -1.43
N SER A 642 10.64 24.75 -0.24
CA SER A 642 11.28 24.44 1.03
C SER A 642 10.73 23.12 1.54
N SER A 643 11.62 22.13 1.56
CA SER A 643 11.51 20.78 2.11
C SER A 643 11.28 20.76 3.64
N SER A 644 10.20 21.38 4.11
CA SER A 644 9.82 21.36 5.52
C SER A 644 8.88 20.19 5.77
N PRO A 645 9.21 19.22 6.66
CA PRO A 645 8.32 18.12 6.98
C PRO A 645 6.97 18.65 7.50
N ARG A 646 5.85 18.10 6.99
CA ARG A 646 4.49 18.41 7.45
C ARG A 646 4.40 18.37 8.96
N GLN A 647 3.76 19.39 9.51
CA GLN A 647 4.05 19.80 10.87
C GLN A 647 3.17 19.04 11.86
N LYS A 648 3.80 18.25 12.73
CA LYS A 648 3.16 17.64 13.89
C LYS A 648 3.25 18.60 15.06
N TYR A 649 2.14 18.78 15.74
CA TYR A 649 2.07 19.71 16.86
C TYR A 649 1.83 18.95 18.16
N ARG A 650 2.84 18.98 19.03
CA ARG A 650 2.81 18.34 20.35
C ARG A 650 3.38 19.29 21.38
N ASN A 651 2.83 19.26 22.60
CA ASN A 651 3.24 20.12 23.70
C ASN A 651 3.32 21.60 23.31
N LEU A 652 2.38 22.07 22.49
CA LEU A 652 2.29 23.47 22.12
C LEU A 652 2.06 24.32 23.36
N ASN A 653 2.63 25.53 23.32
CA ASN A 653 2.39 26.57 24.29
C ASN A 653 2.05 27.86 23.54
N LEU A 654 0.81 27.93 23.06
CA LEU A 654 0.33 29.05 22.26
C LEU A 654 -0.11 30.18 23.19
N ALA A 655 0.58 31.31 23.12
CA ALA A 655 0.33 32.46 23.98
C ALA A 655 -0.76 33.40 23.46
N SER A 656 -1.16 33.28 22.19
CA SER A 656 -2.13 34.16 21.55
C SER A 656 -2.80 33.50 20.34
N LEU A 657 -3.90 34.10 19.88
CA LEU A 657 -4.57 33.70 18.65
C LEU A 657 -3.64 33.81 17.44
N ASP A 658 -2.81 34.85 17.34
CA ASP A 658 -1.81 35.01 16.27
C ASP A 658 -0.80 33.86 16.23
N ALA A 659 -0.47 33.26 17.37
CA ALA A 659 0.39 32.07 17.42
C ALA A 659 -0.36 30.79 17.01
N ALA A 660 -1.67 30.74 17.22
CA ALA A 660 -2.52 29.59 16.88
C ALA A 660 -2.94 29.59 15.41
N LEU A 661 -3.25 30.76 14.84
CA LEU A 661 -3.73 30.90 13.47
C LEU A 661 -2.82 30.19 12.45
N PRO A 662 -1.48 30.29 12.47
CA PRO A 662 -0.63 29.58 11.52
C PRO A 662 -0.79 28.06 11.50
N LEU A 663 -1.34 27.44 12.55
CA LEU A 663 -1.53 26.00 12.70
C LEU A 663 -2.85 25.49 12.12
N ILE A 664 -3.73 26.40 11.71
CA ILE A 664 -5.08 26.10 11.22
C ILE A 664 -5.05 26.24 9.70
N GLY A 665 -5.52 25.24 8.95
CA GLY A 665 -5.60 25.28 7.49
C GLY A 665 -6.90 25.93 6.98
N GLY A 666 -7.96 25.83 7.76
CA GLY A 666 -9.30 26.34 7.43
C GLY A 666 -10.32 25.96 8.49
N TYR A 667 -11.59 26.23 8.21
CA TYR A 667 -12.69 25.93 9.12
C TYR A 667 -13.76 25.08 8.44
N VAL A 668 -14.63 24.48 9.24
CA VAL A 668 -15.89 23.83 8.84
C VAL A 668 -16.94 24.13 9.90
N MET A 669 -18.22 24.09 9.54
CA MET A 669 -19.29 23.97 10.52
C MET A 669 -19.57 22.50 10.78
N GLY A 670 -19.73 22.09 12.04
CA GLY A 670 -20.05 20.72 12.41
C GLY A 670 -21.29 20.66 13.28
N ILE A 671 -22.17 19.70 13.01
CA ILE A 671 -23.29 19.35 13.87
C ILE A 671 -22.86 18.12 14.68
N ASP A 672 -22.39 18.30 15.90
CA ASP A 672 -22.04 17.22 16.82
C ASP A 672 -23.30 16.60 17.43
N VAL A 673 -23.83 15.57 16.76
CA VAL A 673 -25.00 14.85 17.25
C VAL A 673 -24.60 13.97 18.43
N THR A 674 -25.41 14.03 19.49
CA THR A 674 -25.21 13.26 20.71
C THR A 674 -26.41 12.39 21.02
N ALA A 675 -26.20 11.09 21.24
CA ALA A 675 -27.19 10.20 21.83
C ALA A 675 -27.28 10.49 23.34
N ARG A 676 -28.21 11.36 23.72
CA ARG A 676 -28.25 12.00 25.04
C ARG A 676 -28.54 11.01 26.17
N ASN A 677 -29.50 10.11 25.97
CA ASN A 677 -29.81 9.05 26.91
C ASN A 677 -28.62 8.10 27.14
N VAL A 678 -27.93 7.71 26.07
CA VAL A 678 -26.68 6.92 26.15
C VAL A 678 -25.58 7.68 26.90
N GLN A 679 -25.46 8.98 26.67
CA GLN A 679 -24.49 9.81 27.37
C GLN A 679 -24.79 9.90 28.87
N TRP A 680 -26.06 10.02 29.25
CA TRP A 680 -26.46 10.08 30.66
C TRP A 680 -26.19 8.79 31.40
N GLU A 681 -26.50 7.65 30.77
CA GLU A 681 -26.15 6.35 31.33
C GLU A 681 -24.63 6.21 31.52
N ALA A 682 -23.84 6.56 30.49
CA ALA A 682 -22.38 6.51 30.58
C ALA A 682 -21.84 7.40 31.71
N LYS A 683 -22.38 8.61 31.89
CA LYS A 683 -22.02 9.50 33.01
C LYS A 683 -22.39 8.89 34.36
N ARG A 684 -23.60 8.34 34.51
CA ARG A 684 -24.08 7.68 35.75
C ARG A 684 -23.19 6.51 36.15
N LYS A 685 -22.65 5.78 35.17
CA LYS A 685 -21.78 4.61 35.37
C LYS A 685 -20.26 4.93 35.34
N GLY A 686 -19.88 6.17 35.06
CA GLY A 686 -18.46 6.55 34.91
C GLY A 686 -17.76 5.93 33.69
N LEU A 687 -18.50 5.61 32.62
CA LEU A 687 -17.98 5.00 31.39
C LEU A 687 -17.55 6.04 30.34
N PRO A 688 -16.66 5.68 29.39
CA PRO A 688 -16.32 6.54 28.26
C PRO A 688 -17.53 6.91 27.39
N TRP A 689 -17.50 8.11 26.81
CA TRP A 689 -18.64 8.65 26.03
C TRP A 689 -18.69 8.16 24.57
N SER A 690 -17.78 7.27 24.18
CA SER A 690 -17.56 6.89 22.78
C SER A 690 -18.82 6.40 22.07
N ILE A 691 -19.67 5.61 22.73
CA ILE A 691 -20.93 5.14 22.13
C ILE A 691 -21.87 6.32 21.88
N SER A 692 -22.04 7.19 22.88
CA SER A 692 -22.98 8.32 22.78
C SER A 692 -22.61 9.37 21.72
N LYS A 693 -21.34 9.42 21.32
CA LYS A 693 -20.80 10.39 20.37
C LYS A 693 -20.44 9.76 19.02
N GLY A 694 -20.40 8.43 18.93
CA GLY A 694 -19.77 7.71 17.82
C GLY A 694 -20.70 6.90 16.93
N PHE A 695 -22.01 7.14 16.98
CA PHE A 695 -22.91 6.57 15.97
C PHE A 695 -22.53 7.10 14.58
N ASP A 696 -22.71 6.25 13.56
CA ASP A 696 -22.54 6.68 12.18
C ASP A 696 -23.50 7.82 11.88
N THR A 697 -23.11 8.72 10.98
CA THR A 697 -23.84 9.96 10.63
C THR A 697 -23.97 11.04 11.71
N PHE A 698 -23.47 10.83 12.94
CA PHE A 698 -23.61 11.79 14.04
C PHE A 698 -22.64 12.99 13.98
N LEU A 699 -21.97 13.20 12.85
CA LEU A 699 -21.18 14.39 12.60
C LEU A 699 -21.35 14.92 11.17
N PRO A 700 -22.51 15.49 10.82
CA PRO A 700 -22.59 16.27 9.60
C PRO A 700 -21.68 17.49 9.67
N ILE A 701 -20.90 17.73 8.62
CA ILE A 701 -20.04 18.91 8.51
C ILE A 701 -20.33 19.69 7.22
N SER A 702 -20.09 20.99 7.22
CA SER A 702 -20.23 21.84 6.05
C SER A 702 -19.13 21.59 5.03
N ARG A 703 -19.14 22.38 3.97
CA ARG A 703 -18.00 22.47 3.06
C ARG A 703 -16.84 23.17 3.76
N PHE A 704 -15.64 23.01 3.23
CA PHE A 704 -14.44 23.71 3.70
C PHE A 704 -14.64 25.22 3.60
N ILE A 705 -14.35 25.93 4.70
CA ILE A 705 -14.41 27.39 4.81
C ILE A 705 -12.97 27.93 4.80
N PRO A 706 -12.56 28.67 3.74
CA PRO A 706 -11.26 29.32 3.70
C PRO A 706 -11.09 30.30 4.86
N LYS A 707 -9.86 30.41 5.39
CA LYS A 707 -9.59 31.23 6.58
C LYS A 707 -9.92 32.71 6.38
N GLN A 708 -9.83 33.19 5.15
CA GLN A 708 -10.15 34.56 4.77
C GLN A 708 -11.64 34.87 4.94
N ARG A 709 -12.51 33.85 4.92
CA ARG A 709 -13.95 33.99 5.16
C ARG A 709 -14.27 34.15 6.65
N ILE A 710 -13.40 33.68 7.54
CA ILE A 710 -13.48 33.89 9.00
C ILE A 710 -12.11 34.41 9.51
N PRO A 711 -11.80 35.70 9.25
CA PRO A 711 -10.49 36.27 9.61
C PRO A 711 -10.17 36.17 11.10
N ASN A 712 -11.20 36.37 11.94
CA ASN A 712 -11.11 36.18 13.38
C ASN A 712 -12.07 35.06 13.83
N PRO A 713 -11.57 33.83 14.11
CA PRO A 713 -12.41 32.72 14.55
C PRO A 713 -12.97 32.89 15.98
N HIS A 714 -12.53 33.92 16.73
CA HIS A 714 -13.15 34.34 18.00
C HIS A 714 -14.21 35.43 17.82
N ASP A 715 -14.62 35.73 16.58
CA ASP A 715 -15.66 36.70 16.29
C ASP A 715 -16.53 36.23 15.12
N ALA A 716 -17.04 35.01 15.24
CA ALA A 716 -17.97 34.40 14.29
C ALA A 716 -19.27 34.05 15.02
N THR A 717 -20.42 34.29 14.38
CA THR A 717 -21.73 33.92 14.94
C THR A 717 -22.17 32.60 14.34
N LEU A 718 -22.26 31.56 15.16
CA LEU A 718 -22.74 30.24 14.74
C LEU A 718 -24.25 30.20 14.92
N TRP A 719 -24.98 29.58 14.00
CA TRP A 719 -26.43 29.41 14.13
C TRP A 719 -26.88 28.03 13.66
N LEU A 720 -27.96 27.54 14.26
CA LEU A 720 -28.65 26.30 13.88
C LEU A 720 -30.16 26.47 14.09
N ALA A 721 -30.91 26.07 13.07
CA ALA A 721 -32.36 26.00 13.08
C ALA A 721 -32.84 24.57 12.83
N VAL A 722 -33.92 24.19 13.50
CA VAL A 722 -34.62 22.92 13.27
C VAL A 722 -36.02 23.25 12.76
N ASN A 723 -36.38 22.76 11.58
CA ASN A 723 -37.65 23.05 10.90
C ASN A 723 -37.93 24.56 10.76
N GLY A 724 -36.89 25.35 10.50
CA GLY A 724 -36.96 26.81 10.37
C GLY A 724 -36.97 27.59 11.69
N GLU A 725 -37.04 26.93 12.85
CA GLU A 725 -36.96 27.58 14.15
C GLU A 725 -35.50 27.61 14.64
N VAL A 726 -34.94 28.80 14.86
CA VAL A 726 -33.57 28.95 15.38
C VAL A 726 -33.49 28.40 16.80
N ARG A 727 -32.70 27.35 16.99
CA ARG A 727 -32.46 26.71 18.30
C ARG A 727 -31.16 27.15 18.95
N GLN A 728 -30.13 27.39 18.14
CA GLN A 728 -28.83 27.89 18.61
C GLN A 728 -28.44 29.11 17.78
N ARG A 729 -27.99 30.19 18.42
CA ARG A 729 -27.38 31.34 17.75
C ARG A 729 -26.51 32.10 18.75
N ASP A 730 -25.20 32.04 18.58
CA ASP A 730 -24.29 32.75 19.49
C ASP A 730 -22.89 32.98 18.89
N SER A 731 -22.13 33.86 19.52
CA SER A 731 -20.77 34.24 19.09
C SER A 731 -19.69 33.33 19.66
N THR A 732 -18.70 32.98 18.85
CA THR A 732 -17.47 32.29 19.27
C THR A 732 -16.60 33.13 20.20
N ALA A 733 -16.88 34.43 20.36
CA ALA A 733 -16.24 35.29 21.38
C ALA A 733 -16.54 34.81 22.82
N LEU A 734 -17.57 33.97 22.99
CA LEU A 734 -17.99 33.44 24.29
C LEU A 734 -17.29 32.13 24.68
N PHE A 735 -16.28 31.69 23.93
CA PHE A 735 -15.48 30.53 24.31
C PHE A 735 -14.88 30.69 25.72
N LEU A 736 -15.09 29.69 26.57
CA LEU A 736 -14.46 29.61 27.90
C LEU A 736 -12.97 29.29 27.80
N PHE A 737 -12.62 28.38 26.89
CA PHE A 737 -11.26 28.06 26.51
C PHE A 737 -11.07 28.50 25.06
N ASP A 738 -10.20 29.49 24.88
CA ASP A 738 -9.87 30.02 23.58
C ASP A 738 -9.09 28.99 22.72
N ILE A 739 -8.99 29.27 21.42
CA ILE A 739 -8.35 28.37 20.45
C ILE A 739 -6.88 28.06 20.81
N PRO A 740 -6.05 29.06 21.17
CA PRO A 740 -4.70 28.80 21.67
C PRO A 740 -4.67 27.81 22.83
N ARG A 741 -5.57 27.97 23.81
CA ARG A 741 -5.64 27.09 24.98
C ARG A 741 -6.09 25.69 24.61
N MET A 742 -7.14 25.56 23.78
CA MET A 742 -7.66 24.28 23.31
C MET A 742 -6.56 23.47 22.60
N LEU A 743 -5.92 24.06 21.59
CA LEU A 743 -4.86 23.38 20.82
C LEU A 743 -3.65 23.05 21.70
N SER A 744 -3.27 23.95 22.61
CA SER A 744 -2.18 23.70 23.55
C SER A 744 -2.47 22.50 24.44
N ASP A 745 -3.65 22.42 25.05
CA ASP A 745 -3.98 21.35 25.98
C ASP A 745 -4.22 20.01 25.28
N ILE A 746 -4.88 20.00 24.12
CA ILE A 746 -4.98 18.79 23.28
C ILE A 746 -3.58 18.30 22.94
N SER A 747 -2.71 19.18 22.42
CA SER A 747 -1.37 18.80 21.96
C SER A 747 -0.45 18.25 23.07
N LYS A 748 -0.72 18.57 24.34
CA LYS A 748 0.00 18.00 25.50
C LYS A 748 -0.38 16.55 25.76
N VAL A 749 -1.62 16.17 25.44
CA VAL A 749 -2.14 14.81 25.66
C VAL A 749 -1.98 13.95 24.41
N MET A 750 -2.28 14.49 23.23
CA MET A 750 -2.18 13.79 21.95
C MET A 750 -1.66 14.72 20.85
N THR A 751 -0.79 14.20 19.99
CA THR A 751 -0.26 14.95 18.83
C THR A 751 -1.39 15.38 17.90
N LEU A 752 -1.46 16.68 17.62
CA LEU A 752 -2.26 17.23 16.53
C LEU A 752 -1.47 17.07 15.23
N GLU A 753 -2.11 16.53 14.23
CA GLU A 753 -1.55 16.30 12.90
C GLU A 753 -2.33 17.10 11.87
N GLU A 754 -1.67 17.48 10.79
CA GLU A 754 -2.32 18.08 9.65
C GLU A 754 -3.48 17.19 9.14
N GLY A 755 -4.63 17.80 8.87
CA GLY A 755 -5.88 17.14 8.49
C GLY A 755 -6.78 16.72 9.66
N ASP A 756 -6.34 16.86 10.92
CA ASP A 756 -7.23 16.66 12.06
C ASP A 756 -8.32 17.74 12.12
N ILE A 757 -9.51 17.36 12.59
CA ILE A 757 -10.60 18.30 12.87
C ILE A 757 -10.73 18.49 14.38
N VAL A 758 -10.69 19.74 14.85
CA VAL A 758 -10.95 20.12 16.24
C VAL A 758 -12.26 20.91 16.31
N LEU A 759 -13.32 20.33 16.86
CA LEU A 759 -14.56 21.04 17.13
C LEU A 759 -14.47 21.80 18.46
N THR A 760 -14.87 23.07 18.46
CA THR A 760 -14.55 24.03 19.54
C THR A 760 -15.59 24.11 20.65
N GLY A 761 -16.61 23.26 20.65
CA GLY A 761 -17.76 23.31 21.56
C GLY A 761 -18.95 24.08 21.00
N THR A 762 -20.10 23.90 21.67
CA THR A 762 -21.42 24.37 21.20
C THR A 762 -22.05 25.43 22.11
N PRO A 763 -22.79 26.42 21.56
CA PRO A 763 -23.56 27.39 22.35
C PRO A 763 -24.81 26.77 22.99
N LYS A 764 -25.50 27.53 23.84
CA LYS A 764 -26.75 27.08 24.49
C LYS A 764 -27.85 26.75 23.47
N GLY A 765 -28.86 26.02 23.93
CA GLY A 765 -30.04 25.69 23.12
C GLY A 765 -29.91 24.32 22.45
N VAL A 766 -29.23 23.39 23.12
CA VAL A 766 -29.06 22.01 22.66
C VAL A 766 -30.38 21.29 22.81
N GLY A 767 -30.98 20.89 21.68
CA GLY A 767 -32.32 20.32 21.62
C GLY A 767 -32.36 18.92 21.02
N PRO A 768 -33.47 18.18 21.20
CA PRO A 768 -33.67 16.88 20.59
C PRO A 768 -33.80 16.98 19.06
N LEU A 769 -33.45 15.89 18.38
CA LEU A 769 -33.70 15.67 16.95
C LEU A 769 -34.63 14.47 16.78
N LEU A 770 -35.68 14.64 15.98
CA LEU A 770 -36.69 13.62 15.70
C LEU A 770 -36.66 13.23 14.21
N GLY A 771 -37.06 11.99 13.92
CA GLY A 771 -37.25 11.55 12.54
C GLY A 771 -38.18 12.49 11.75
N GLY A 772 -37.71 12.97 10.61
CA GLY A 772 -38.37 13.95 9.75
C GLY A 772 -37.89 15.39 9.93
N ASP A 773 -37.10 15.70 10.96
CA ASP A 773 -36.57 17.05 11.16
C ASP A 773 -35.61 17.47 10.04
N VAL A 774 -35.70 18.73 9.64
CA VAL A 774 -34.72 19.39 8.77
C VAL A 774 -33.88 20.32 9.62
N VAL A 775 -32.58 20.05 9.71
CA VAL A 775 -31.63 20.86 10.47
C VAL A 775 -30.81 21.69 9.50
N GLN A 776 -30.82 23.00 9.71
CA GLN A 776 -30.06 23.96 8.93
C GLN A 776 -29.08 24.65 9.87
N ALA A 777 -27.83 24.80 9.47
CA ALA A 777 -26.85 25.50 10.27
C ALA A 777 -25.86 26.25 9.40
N GLY A 778 -25.19 27.23 10.00
CA GLY A 778 -24.25 28.07 9.30
C GLY A 778 -23.43 28.95 10.24
N VAL A 779 -22.67 29.86 9.63
CA VAL A 779 -21.85 30.85 10.32
C VAL A 779 -21.96 32.19 9.62
N GLU A 780 -22.01 33.24 10.44
CA GLU A 780 -21.99 34.63 10.00
C GLU A 780 -20.73 35.31 10.51
N VAL A 781 -20.14 36.18 9.69
CA VAL A 781 -19.00 37.03 10.05
C VAL A 781 -19.36 38.47 9.71
N ALA A 782 -19.22 39.37 10.68
CA ALA A 782 -19.64 40.77 10.56
C ALA A 782 -21.11 40.95 10.09
N GLY A 783 -21.99 40.02 10.46
CA GLY A 783 -23.41 40.03 10.09
C GLY A 783 -23.75 39.42 8.74
N GLU A 784 -22.75 38.95 7.98
CA GLU A 784 -22.94 38.34 6.67
C GLU A 784 -22.74 36.82 6.74
N GLU A 785 -23.64 36.05 6.12
CA GLU A 785 -23.54 34.59 6.08
C GLU A 785 -22.34 34.14 5.23
N VAL A 786 -21.63 33.11 5.69
CA VAL A 786 -20.55 32.45 4.94
C VAL A 786 -21.14 31.24 4.20
N PRO A 787 -21.35 31.30 2.87
CA PRO A 787 -22.06 30.25 2.13
C PRO A 787 -21.41 28.88 2.22
N GLU A 788 -20.07 28.82 2.34
CA GLU A 788 -19.31 27.58 2.48
C GLU A 788 -19.61 26.87 3.81
N GLY A 789 -19.97 27.63 4.85
CA GLY A 789 -20.30 27.11 6.16
C GLY A 789 -21.74 26.62 6.29
N ARG A 790 -22.59 26.83 5.27
CA ARG A 790 -23.97 26.37 5.29
C ARG A 790 -24.06 24.85 5.17
N ILE A 791 -24.90 24.26 6.00
CA ILE A 791 -25.21 22.83 6.01
C ILE A 791 -26.72 22.64 6.23
N ASP A 792 -27.32 21.80 5.40
CA ASP A 792 -28.73 21.40 5.48
C ASP A 792 -28.78 19.87 5.55
N VAL A 793 -29.32 19.30 6.62
CA VAL A 793 -29.39 17.84 6.84
C VAL A 793 -30.79 17.41 7.24
N VAL A 794 -31.17 16.17 6.89
CA VAL A 794 -32.45 15.57 7.27
C VAL A 794 -32.23 14.48 8.31
N VAL A 795 -33.06 14.45 9.35
CA VAL A 795 -33.04 13.43 10.39
C VAL A 795 -33.99 12.30 10.01
N GLU A 796 -33.55 11.06 10.12
CA GLU A 796 -34.36 9.87 9.85
C GLU A 796 -34.16 8.84 10.96
N ASP A 797 -35.24 8.14 11.33
CA ASP A 797 -35.14 7.03 12.27
C ASP A 797 -34.59 5.77 11.57
N ASP A 798 -33.74 5.02 12.25
CA ASP A 798 -33.22 3.75 11.75
C ASP A 798 -34.34 2.67 11.74
N THR A 799 -34.78 2.32 10.55
CA THR A 799 -35.82 1.31 10.30
C THR A 799 -35.25 -0.05 9.94
N ALA A 800 -33.93 -0.24 9.88
CA ALA A 800 -33.32 -1.48 9.42
C ALA A 800 -33.63 -2.67 10.36
N GLU A 801 -34.11 -3.79 9.80
CA GLU A 801 -34.28 -5.05 10.54
C GLU A 801 -32.91 -5.56 11.02
N GLY A 802 -32.80 -5.90 12.32
CA GLY A 802 -31.53 -6.29 12.94
C GLY A 802 -30.58 -5.13 13.27
N GLY A 803 -30.96 -3.87 12.96
CA GLY A 803 -30.22 -2.66 13.35
C GLY A 803 -30.13 -2.47 14.87
N PHE A 804 -29.14 -1.69 15.30
CA PHE A 804 -28.85 -1.42 16.70
C PHE A 804 -30.08 -0.83 17.42
N VAL A 805 -30.44 -1.42 18.56
CA VAL A 805 -31.49 -0.89 19.44
C VAL A 805 -30.85 -0.61 20.78
N TYR A 806 -30.77 0.67 21.14
CA TYR A 806 -30.29 1.03 22.46
C TYR A 806 -31.31 0.59 23.51
N ARG A 807 -30.81 -0.14 24.51
CA ARG A 807 -31.52 -0.48 25.74
C ARG A 807 -30.57 -0.19 26.87
N GLU A 808 -31.05 0.50 27.90
CA GLU A 808 -30.24 0.78 29.09
C GLU A 808 -29.71 -0.53 29.67
N THR A 809 -28.41 -0.55 29.99
CA THR A 809 -27.68 -1.76 30.41
C THR A 809 -27.66 -1.97 31.91
#